data_AF-A0A9E1GYX8-F1
#
_entry.id   AF-A0A9E1GYX8-F1
#
_cell.length_a   1.000
_cell.length_b   1.000
_cell.length_c   1.000
_cell.angle_alpha   90.00
_cell.angle_beta   90.00
_cell.angle_gamma   90.00
#
_symmetry.space_group_name_H-M   'P 1'
#
loop_
_entity.id
_entity.type
_entity.pdbx_description
1 polymer ?
#
loop_
_entity_poly.entity_id
_entity_poly.type
_entity_poly.pdbx_seq_one_letter_code
_entity_poly.pdbx_strand_id
1 'polypeptide(L)'
;MRNRFFYNNNQAQAKRVRKSLKQKWTKAVCIGTLSAAMITGVPVIPPISAYTQEVYAAVSENAKIYKLSDPSLVTTKTITDFYGNKTAVSYIDIEITEDGTYTITGSNKVDGKDIDVHISVGKGVKANIVLDNLEVKNTGLYQMDMAGAVGADSRETLFPFMDIEGTVNLYLKGNNTITMPQTMSNGTAKNVGTVFKLYGQLTVRQAEGESAASLTANNTKCLINADCYRGYEYSNGTFLMESGEVKASGASIYGVDRFFMTGGTISCDAVSTKTKSQYCFMGGEINAGFSIPNARVGEMRGTSSFDSGKAVDDCGYEMVNMLVYGLPAEAKVSSINGCPVYFTETAEDGSLTAYFRKGSNVIEIDHTFYLYEYDWSTGMLHLVSDAELCNVQFVTGKGVNETTYRNIKVKKGVAMAKLFHDTHYTYTYTTEEGAVFSEATVVDKDLKVIMSSSVRTYNVKIDGESQKMEYGTPLPEGKIYYSARNRCCYYGGSPVAEDMDLTSLELITDNEGVEYAEISSKKDLMLFYNILKSDDRVNGWLTQDIDVENGEVSVNLQTYRGIFEGNGHTISNMKNEMSAGGFCRTLKGIVRNVCFENISASTYGVGGSYGAAGIVCSINRGLIQNCQVVDNKMGVIRNSWTEPAAIEPVGTVAGINMGVIKDCYAAKNSVDTTQILEEDDKSKILYPIAKNYGVIENCYYEAETEQEAEASDEHAGIGKTQASFASGAVCYLLNQKVSDGTQVWYQNLSGQNADAYPVLKKNDNSTVYYGYEKCARIYTNQKDTKAVHSFTYMAKDDTITAVCEWNPLHQAKEVVKAQSAVYDKKEHAAVVEHSDSWAEYDQLQAGTIQYLRDGKVTTDLISAGTITAVLRHGNVQASVEYTISKAVLPEDAPKCRHNLDKVTAAAATEVQEGNKEYYICKDCGKLFEDAQGMFEITKESTVIPKLEKNSQVSETSKPTETPKPTETPKHTETPKPTETPKLTKIPEDTAASVQILPALIQPIVSQKRKQIINWKKVKGADGYFVYASRCNDKKDIRKLQRIAIISSPGKSSYVNRKLKKNTGYKYEVRAYRIRNGKKIVVGRSLQLHAFTKGSKTYDNPAGVRISGNGKRTLKVGKSIKINAKVVLSKDKKCRWHTAKIRYLVSDTKVVSVSTKGKIMAKSVGEATVYAITQNGAMAKVKVIVRN
;
A
#
# COMPACT_ATOMS: atom_id res chain seq x y z
N MET A 1 -8.60 0.27 -5.92
CA MET A 1 -7.58 -0.74 -5.50
C MET A 1 -8.20 -2.04 -4.96
N ARG A 2 -9.52 -2.19 -5.15
CA ARG A 2 -10.40 -3.26 -4.67
C ARG A 2 -10.15 -4.66 -5.30
N ASN A 3 -8.94 -4.97 -5.78
CA ASN A 3 -8.58 -6.27 -6.38
C ASN A 3 -7.93 -7.24 -5.36
N ARG A 4 -8.11 -6.97 -4.06
CA ARG A 4 -7.73 -7.81 -2.90
C ARG A 4 -8.91 -7.83 -1.93
N PHE A 5 -10.09 -8.28 -2.38
CA PHE A 5 -11.36 -7.74 -1.83
C PHE A 5 -12.00 -8.47 -0.64
N PHE A 6 -11.23 -9.29 0.08
CA PHE A 6 -11.66 -9.85 1.37
C PHE A 6 -10.66 -9.53 2.48
N TYR A 7 -10.05 -8.33 2.38
CA TYR A 7 -8.84 -7.97 3.14
C TYR A 7 -8.78 -6.56 3.68
N ASN A 8 -9.51 -5.60 3.11
CA ASN A 8 -9.33 -4.17 3.35
C ASN A 8 -10.61 -3.47 2.87
N ASN A 9 -11.52 -3.14 3.79
CA ASN A 9 -12.57 -2.16 3.47
C ASN A 9 -12.06 -0.74 3.77
N ASN A 10 -12.19 0.16 2.80
CA ASN A 10 -11.91 1.60 2.86
C ASN A 10 -10.56 2.07 3.47
N GLN A 11 -9.43 1.64 2.89
CA GLN A 11 -8.10 2.28 3.12
C GLN A 11 -7.42 2.83 1.86
N ALA A 12 -7.68 2.23 0.69
CA ALA A 12 -6.87 2.49 -0.51
C ALA A 12 -7.15 3.82 -1.25
N GLN A 13 -8.24 4.53 -0.91
CA GLN A 13 -8.60 5.81 -1.54
C GLN A 13 -7.90 7.02 -0.90
N ALA A 14 -7.70 7.02 0.42
CA ALA A 14 -7.04 8.11 1.16
C ALA A 14 -5.67 8.49 0.57
N LYS A 15 -4.96 7.48 0.04
CA LYS A 15 -3.67 7.54 -0.65
C LYS A 15 -3.65 8.38 -1.94
N ARG A 16 -4.81 8.85 -2.44
CA ARG A 16 -4.93 9.77 -3.57
C ARG A 16 -5.47 11.14 -3.18
N VAL A 17 -6.47 11.21 -2.29
CA VAL A 17 -7.22 12.45 -2.03
C VAL A 17 -6.37 13.48 -1.26
N ARG A 18 -5.74 13.09 -0.15
CA ARG A 18 -4.96 13.97 0.75
C ARG A 18 -3.92 14.84 0.03
N LYS A 19 -3.27 14.29 -0.99
CA LYS A 19 -2.25 14.96 -1.80
C LYS A 19 -2.79 16.08 -2.70
N SER A 20 -4.10 16.10 -2.95
CA SER A 20 -4.77 17.18 -3.70
C SER A 20 -5.21 18.33 -2.78
N LEU A 21 -5.70 18.04 -1.56
CA LEU A 21 -6.12 19.07 -0.60
C LEU A 21 -4.93 19.93 -0.12
N LYS A 22 -3.80 19.29 0.26
CA LYS A 22 -2.55 19.97 0.65
C LYS A 22 -1.90 20.81 -0.48
N GLN A 23 -2.54 20.94 -1.66
CA GLN A 23 -2.19 21.91 -2.73
C GLN A 23 -3.34 22.82 -3.19
N LYS A 24 -4.60 22.54 -2.81
CA LYS A 24 -5.75 23.43 -3.08
C LYS A 24 -5.90 24.50 -1.99
N TRP A 25 -5.74 24.14 -0.71
CA TRP A 25 -5.99 25.07 0.42
C TRP A 25 -5.09 26.30 0.45
N THR A 26 -3.80 26.18 0.11
CA THR A 26 -2.87 27.32 0.01
C THR A 26 -3.25 28.34 -1.08
N LYS A 27 -4.25 28.05 -1.92
CA LYS A 27 -4.87 29.02 -2.84
C LYS A 27 -6.20 29.58 -2.34
N ALA A 28 -6.95 28.82 -1.55
CA ALA A 28 -8.19 29.29 -0.94
C ALA A 28 -7.90 30.33 0.16
N VAL A 29 -6.86 30.12 0.97
CA VAL A 29 -6.46 31.03 2.06
C VAL A 29 -6.11 32.43 1.52
N CYS A 30 -5.50 32.55 0.33
CA CYS A 30 -5.21 33.84 -0.31
C CYS A 30 -6.44 34.56 -0.92
N ILE A 31 -7.64 33.97 -0.82
CA ILE A 31 -8.91 34.57 -1.24
C ILE A 31 -9.79 34.82 0.00
N GLY A 32 -9.85 33.86 0.93
CA GLY A 32 -10.58 34.01 2.20
C GLY A 32 -10.08 35.17 3.08
N THR A 33 -8.78 35.51 3.02
CA THR A 33 -8.23 36.68 3.73
C THR A 33 -8.64 38.03 3.13
N LEU A 34 -9.19 38.07 1.92
CA LEU A 34 -9.78 39.28 1.32
C LEU A 34 -11.27 39.43 1.65
N SER A 35 -12.00 38.34 1.93
CA SER A 35 -13.40 38.39 2.35
C SER A 35 -13.56 38.62 3.87
N ALA A 36 -12.64 38.15 4.70
CA ALA A 36 -12.74 38.29 6.16
C ALA A 36 -12.80 39.75 6.64
N ALA A 37 -12.18 40.69 5.91
CA ALA A 37 -12.20 42.12 6.23
C ALA A 37 -13.49 42.86 5.81
N MET A 38 -14.45 42.18 5.17
CA MET A 38 -15.70 42.77 4.65
C MET A 38 -16.96 42.36 5.45
N ILE A 39 -16.87 41.39 6.37
CA ILE A 39 -18.03 40.78 7.05
C ILE A 39 -17.97 41.04 8.57
N THR A 40 -17.84 42.31 8.95
CA THR A 40 -17.88 42.79 10.35
C THR A 40 -19.14 43.60 10.66
N GLY A 41 -20.21 43.44 9.86
CA GLY A 41 -21.44 44.23 9.99
C GLY A 41 -22.68 43.68 9.27
N VAL A 42 -22.65 42.44 8.79
CA VAL A 42 -23.84 41.75 8.24
C VAL A 42 -24.21 40.62 9.20
N PRO A 43 -25.45 40.57 9.73
CA PRO A 43 -25.89 39.46 10.57
C PRO A 43 -25.72 38.13 9.84
N VAL A 44 -25.04 37.18 10.47
CA VAL A 44 -24.87 35.84 9.91
C VAL A 44 -26.22 35.12 10.01
N ILE A 45 -26.94 35.11 8.88
CA ILE A 45 -28.22 34.44 8.71
C ILE A 45 -27.99 32.92 8.90
N PRO A 46 -28.85 32.17 9.61
CA PRO A 46 -28.82 30.71 9.59
C PRO A 46 -28.84 30.24 8.14
N PRO A 47 -27.97 29.30 7.72
CA PRO A 47 -27.72 29.06 6.30
C PRO A 47 -28.92 28.39 5.62
N ILE A 48 -29.81 29.23 5.09
CA ILE A 48 -30.96 28.88 4.24
C ILE A 48 -30.77 29.55 2.87
N SER A 49 -30.41 30.85 2.85
CA SER A 49 -29.99 31.57 1.64
C SER A 49 -28.64 31.08 1.09
N ALA A 50 -27.73 30.63 1.96
CA ALA A 50 -26.39 30.19 1.56
C ALA A 50 -26.38 28.85 0.80
N TYR A 51 -27.38 27.98 0.98
CA TYR A 51 -27.51 26.74 0.21
C TYR A 51 -28.34 26.93 -1.07
N THR A 52 -29.26 27.89 -1.11
CA THR A 52 -30.11 28.17 -2.28
C THR A 52 -29.43 29.00 -3.38
N GLN A 53 -28.12 29.31 -3.25
CA GLN A 53 -27.33 30.02 -4.28
C GLN A 53 -26.07 29.28 -4.81
N GLU A 54 -25.84 27.99 -4.50
CA GLU A 54 -24.92 27.18 -5.34
C GLU A 54 -25.62 26.81 -6.67
N VAL A 55 -25.63 27.78 -7.60
CA VAL A 55 -25.90 27.73 -9.06
C VAL A 55 -26.42 26.39 -9.62
N TYR A 56 -27.60 26.43 -10.26
CA TYR A 56 -28.14 25.37 -11.11
C TYR A 56 -27.06 24.80 -12.05
N ALA A 57 -26.54 23.63 -11.69
CA ALA A 57 -25.42 23.01 -12.38
C ALA A 57 -25.93 22.22 -13.60
N ALA A 58 -26.34 22.95 -14.64
CA ALA A 58 -26.74 22.41 -15.94
C ALA A 58 -25.79 21.28 -16.38
N VAL A 59 -26.37 20.15 -16.80
CA VAL A 59 -25.65 18.86 -16.92
C VAL A 59 -24.47 18.97 -17.88
N SER A 60 -23.28 19.17 -17.32
CA SER A 60 -22.11 19.56 -18.11
C SER A 60 -21.72 18.50 -19.15
N GLU A 61 -21.29 18.93 -20.34
CA GLU A 61 -20.87 18.10 -21.47
C GLU A 61 -19.73 17.09 -21.18
N ASN A 62 -19.16 17.12 -19.97
CA ASN A 62 -18.05 16.26 -19.52
C ASN A 62 -18.49 15.19 -18.49
N ALA A 63 -19.79 14.96 -18.31
CA ALA A 63 -20.31 13.96 -17.38
C ALA A 63 -19.81 12.53 -17.70
N LYS A 64 -19.40 11.78 -16.66
CA LYS A 64 -19.02 10.36 -16.79
C LYS A 64 -20.30 9.50 -16.69
N ILE A 65 -20.68 8.83 -17.77
CA ILE A 65 -21.90 8.00 -17.83
C ILE A 65 -21.56 6.54 -17.52
N TYR A 66 -22.30 5.94 -16.58
CA TYR A 66 -22.32 4.51 -16.30
C TYR A 66 -23.69 3.93 -16.67
N LYS A 67 -23.71 3.00 -17.63
CA LYS A 67 -24.90 2.19 -17.94
C LYS A 67 -24.76 0.87 -17.19
N LEU A 68 -25.67 0.57 -16.27
CA LEU A 68 -25.50 -0.59 -15.37
C LEU A 68 -25.59 -1.96 -16.09
N SER A 69 -26.12 -2.00 -17.31
CA SER A 69 -26.14 -3.18 -18.17
C SER A 69 -24.85 -3.43 -18.95
N ASP A 70 -23.81 -2.59 -18.81
CA ASP A 70 -22.50 -2.78 -19.45
C ASP A 70 -21.70 -3.90 -18.77
N PRO A 71 -21.42 -5.04 -19.45
CA PRO A 71 -20.71 -6.16 -18.84
C PRO A 71 -19.27 -5.84 -18.39
N SER A 72 -18.67 -4.74 -18.88
CA SER A 72 -17.33 -4.31 -18.49
C SER A 72 -17.26 -3.69 -17.09
N LEU A 73 -18.42 -3.38 -16.48
CA LEU A 73 -18.53 -2.96 -15.08
C LEU A 73 -18.56 -4.14 -14.10
N VAL A 74 -18.86 -5.36 -14.58
CA VAL A 74 -19.04 -6.54 -13.73
C VAL A 74 -17.70 -7.11 -13.28
N THR A 75 -17.59 -7.37 -11.97
CA THR A 75 -16.45 -8.00 -11.34
C THR A 75 -16.90 -9.25 -10.57
N THR A 76 -16.35 -10.41 -10.91
CA THR A 76 -16.57 -11.67 -10.18
C THR A 76 -15.47 -11.93 -9.15
N LYS A 77 -15.84 -12.32 -7.93
CA LYS A 77 -14.92 -12.72 -6.84
C LYS A 77 -15.49 -13.87 -6.01
N THR A 78 -14.62 -14.74 -5.51
CA THR A 78 -15.00 -15.82 -4.60
C THR A 78 -15.08 -15.29 -3.17
N ILE A 79 -16.28 -15.13 -2.62
CA ILE A 79 -16.49 -14.86 -1.20
C ILE A 79 -16.16 -16.13 -0.38
N THR A 80 -15.95 -15.96 0.93
CA THR A 80 -15.96 -17.07 1.89
C THR A 80 -16.90 -16.71 3.03
N ASP A 81 -17.85 -17.60 3.34
CA ASP A 81 -18.77 -17.46 4.48
C ASP A 81 -18.13 -17.95 5.78
N PHE A 82 -18.79 -17.69 6.92
CA PHE A 82 -18.27 -18.03 8.25
C PHE A 82 -17.89 -19.52 8.43
N TYR A 83 -18.53 -20.43 7.69
CA TYR A 83 -18.26 -21.88 7.75
C TYR A 83 -17.20 -22.34 6.74
N GLY A 84 -16.58 -21.42 6.01
CA GLY A 84 -15.55 -21.71 5.01
C GLY A 84 -16.08 -21.99 3.59
N ASN A 85 -17.40 -21.92 3.36
CA ASN A 85 -17.98 -22.17 2.03
C ASN A 85 -17.57 -21.07 1.05
N LYS A 86 -17.12 -21.48 -0.15
CA LYS A 86 -16.54 -20.59 -1.16
C LYS A 86 -17.47 -20.41 -2.35
N THR A 87 -18.06 -19.22 -2.48
CA THR A 87 -19.10 -18.91 -3.48
C THR A 87 -18.62 -17.82 -4.43
N ALA A 88 -18.76 -18.02 -5.74
CA ALA A 88 -18.46 -16.99 -6.74
C ALA A 88 -19.62 -15.98 -6.85
N VAL A 89 -19.36 -14.72 -6.48
CA VAL A 89 -20.32 -13.60 -6.59
C VAL A 89 -19.85 -12.64 -7.67
N SER A 90 -20.79 -12.15 -8.50
CA SER A 90 -20.54 -11.11 -9.49
C SER A 90 -21.30 -9.84 -9.12
N TYR A 91 -20.66 -8.68 -9.23
CA TYR A 91 -21.21 -7.40 -8.80
C TYR A 91 -20.60 -6.22 -9.59
N ILE A 92 -21.24 -5.05 -9.53
CA ILE A 92 -20.83 -3.79 -10.15
C ILE A 92 -20.29 -2.84 -9.07
N ASP A 93 -19.12 -2.24 -9.31
CA ASP A 93 -18.38 -1.41 -8.33
C ASP A 93 -17.97 -0.06 -8.94
N ILE A 94 -18.64 1.02 -8.55
CA ILE A 94 -18.42 2.37 -9.08
C ILE A 94 -17.59 3.21 -8.07
N GLU A 95 -16.27 3.31 -8.31
CA GLU A 95 -15.28 3.95 -7.43
C GLU A 95 -15.11 5.46 -7.75
N ILE A 96 -15.95 6.35 -7.20
CA ILE A 96 -15.90 7.82 -7.42
C ILE A 96 -14.82 8.45 -6.52
N THR A 97 -13.74 8.90 -7.17
CA THR A 97 -12.51 9.39 -6.51
C THR A 97 -11.97 10.72 -7.06
N GLU A 98 -12.78 11.43 -7.85
CA GLU A 98 -12.46 12.72 -8.47
C GLU A 98 -13.70 13.63 -8.47
N ASP A 99 -13.53 14.94 -8.24
CA ASP A 99 -14.60 15.93 -8.32
C ASP A 99 -15.26 15.92 -9.72
N GLY A 100 -16.58 16.05 -9.80
CA GLY A 100 -17.30 16.23 -11.08
C GLY A 100 -18.69 15.60 -11.16
N THR A 101 -19.24 15.57 -12.38
CA THR A 101 -20.59 15.05 -12.67
C THR A 101 -20.55 13.62 -13.21
N TYR A 102 -21.45 12.78 -12.70
CA TYR A 102 -21.57 11.36 -12.97
C TYR A 102 -23.05 11.04 -13.25
N THR A 103 -23.35 10.28 -14.30
CA THR A 103 -24.72 9.83 -14.61
C THR A 103 -24.79 8.33 -14.51
N ILE A 104 -25.74 7.79 -13.75
CA ILE A 104 -25.94 6.35 -13.56
C ILE A 104 -27.36 6.03 -14.04
N THR A 105 -27.49 5.07 -14.97
CA THR A 105 -28.73 4.89 -15.74
C THR A 105 -28.95 3.44 -16.20
N GLY A 106 -30.22 3.11 -16.44
CA GLY A 106 -30.67 1.78 -16.84
C GLY A 106 -30.69 0.77 -15.68
N SER A 107 -30.91 -0.49 -16.02
CA SER A 107 -31.02 -1.57 -15.03
C SER A 107 -29.69 -2.30 -14.80
N ASN A 108 -29.53 -2.89 -13.61
CA ASN A 108 -28.37 -3.72 -13.26
C ASN A 108 -28.42 -5.14 -13.86
N LYS A 109 -29.15 -5.32 -14.97
CA LYS A 109 -29.40 -6.60 -15.59
C LYS A 109 -28.38 -6.87 -16.70
N VAL A 110 -27.39 -7.71 -16.40
CA VAL A 110 -26.31 -8.08 -17.32
C VAL A 110 -26.51 -9.53 -17.74
N ASP A 111 -26.49 -9.79 -19.06
CA ASP A 111 -26.72 -11.12 -19.65
C ASP A 111 -27.99 -11.83 -19.10
N GLY A 112 -29.04 -11.04 -18.84
CA GLY A 112 -30.33 -11.49 -18.31
C GLY A 112 -30.38 -11.72 -16.80
N LYS A 113 -29.28 -11.54 -16.08
CA LYS A 113 -29.18 -11.73 -14.62
C LYS A 113 -29.06 -10.39 -13.90
N ASP A 114 -29.70 -10.28 -12.74
CA ASP A 114 -29.59 -9.10 -11.88
C ASP A 114 -28.23 -9.17 -11.15
N ILE A 115 -27.41 -8.11 -11.25
CA ILE A 115 -26.03 -8.08 -10.73
C ILE A 115 -25.90 -6.98 -9.68
N ASP A 116 -25.63 -7.35 -8.42
CA ASP A 116 -25.61 -6.42 -7.29
C ASP A 116 -24.71 -5.18 -7.53
N VAL A 117 -25.20 -3.99 -7.22
CA VAL A 117 -24.56 -2.69 -7.48
C VAL A 117 -24.11 -2.02 -6.18
N HIS A 118 -22.90 -1.47 -6.23
CA HIS A 118 -22.34 -0.60 -5.21
C HIS A 118 -21.63 0.62 -5.81
N ILE A 119 -21.84 1.78 -5.18
CA ILE A 119 -21.21 3.06 -5.51
C ILE A 119 -20.45 3.55 -4.26
N SER A 120 -19.24 4.09 -4.43
CA SER A 120 -18.48 4.69 -3.32
C SER A 120 -17.96 6.08 -3.69
N VAL A 121 -18.11 7.05 -2.78
CA VAL A 121 -17.69 8.45 -2.95
C VAL A 121 -16.71 8.81 -1.82
N GLY A 122 -15.42 8.84 -2.15
CA GLY A 122 -14.35 8.95 -1.15
C GLY A 122 -14.27 10.29 -0.41
N LYS A 123 -13.72 10.26 0.81
CA LYS A 123 -13.58 11.43 1.71
C LYS A 123 -12.97 12.64 1.01
N GLY A 124 -13.69 13.77 0.99
CA GLY A 124 -13.24 15.04 0.41
C GLY A 124 -13.43 15.21 -1.11
N VAL A 125 -14.18 14.33 -1.78
CA VAL A 125 -14.63 14.50 -3.18
C VAL A 125 -15.97 15.26 -3.22
N LYS A 126 -16.13 16.24 -4.13
CA LYS A 126 -17.46 16.80 -4.49
C LYS A 126 -18.02 16.13 -5.75
N ALA A 127 -19.07 15.31 -5.62
CA ALA A 127 -19.67 14.55 -6.72
C ALA A 127 -21.13 14.98 -6.98
N ASN A 128 -21.42 15.36 -8.23
CA ASN A 128 -22.79 15.55 -8.71
C ASN A 128 -23.23 14.23 -9.38
N ILE A 129 -24.13 13.48 -8.75
CA ILE A 129 -24.58 12.17 -9.24
C ILE A 129 -26.01 12.32 -9.77
N VAL A 130 -26.22 12.09 -11.06
CA VAL A 130 -27.55 12.00 -11.68
C VAL A 130 -27.99 10.54 -11.71
N LEU A 131 -29.13 10.23 -11.10
CA LEU A 131 -29.82 8.96 -11.31
C LEU A 131 -30.86 9.19 -12.41
N ASP A 132 -30.68 8.56 -13.57
CA ASP A 132 -31.51 8.78 -14.75
C ASP A 132 -32.23 7.48 -15.12
N ASN A 133 -33.49 7.36 -14.69
CA ASN A 133 -34.37 6.20 -14.91
C ASN A 133 -33.67 4.87 -14.54
N LEU A 134 -33.17 4.83 -13.31
CA LEU A 134 -32.38 3.74 -12.73
C LEU A 134 -33.28 2.58 -12.26
N GLU A 135 -32.90 1.33 -12.55
CA GLU A 135 -33.57 0.14 -12.01
C GLU A 135 -32.53 -0.84 -11.41
N VAL A 136 -32.20 -0.65 -10.13
CA VAL A 136 -31.28 -1.54 -9.41
C VAL A 136 -32.07 -2.58 -8.63
N LYS A 137 -31.67 -3.84 -8.76
CA LYS A 137 -32.16 -4.95 -7.95
C LYS A 137 -30.98 -5.74 -7.40
N ASN A 138 -30.59 -5.44 -6.16
CA ASN A 138 -29.59 -6.19 -5.42
C ASN A 138 -30.27 -7.41 -4.78
N THR A 139 -29.64 -8.57 -4.89
CA THR A 139 -30.22 -9.88 -4.51
C THR A 139 -29.35 -10.67 -3.54
N GLY A 140 -28.08 -10.30 -3.38
CA GLY A 140 -27.13 -11.00 -2.51
C GLY A 140 -27.37 -10.76 -1.02
N LEU A 141 -27.68 -11.85 -0.30
CA LEU A 141 -27.65 -11.94 1.17
C LEU A 141 -26.61 -12.95 1.63
N TYR A 142 -25.72 -12.53 2.51
CA TYR A 142 -24.52 -13.26 2.89
C TYR A 142 -24.40 -13.37 4.41
N GLN A 143 -23.99 -14.55 4.88
CA GLN A 143 -23.71 -14.81 6.29
C GLN A 143 -22.26 -14.37 6.59
N MET A 144 -22.10 -13.06 6.80
CA MET A 144 -20.81 -12.38 6.86
C MET A 144 -20.18 -12.37 8.25
N ASP A 145 -20.97 -12.39 9.32
CA ASP A 145 -20.51 -12.49 10.71
C ASP A 145 -21.47 -13.40 11.52
N MET A 146 -21.17 -13.64 12.80
CA MET A 146 -21.79 -14.69 13.61
C MET A 146 -23.26 -14.46 14.00
N ALA A 147 -24.00 -15.58 14.05
CA ALA A 147 -25.31 -15.77 14.67
C ALA A 147 -25.48 -15.22 16.11
N GLY A 148 -24.37 -15.08 16.87
CA GLY A 148 -24.42 -14.83 18.30
C GLY A 148 -24.76 -13.42 18.78
N ALA A 149 -24.55 -12.39 17.95
CA ALA A 149 -24.60 -10.98 18.40
C ALA A 149 -25.79 -10.17 17.85
N VAL A 150 -26.54 -10.72 16.87
CA VAL A 150 -27.60 -10.01 16.12
C VAL A 150 -28.90 -10.85 16.05
N GLY A 151 -28.97 -11.95 16.80
CA GLY A 151 -29.91 -13.05 16.56
C GLY A 151 -29.35 -14.04 15.53
N ALA A 152 -29.82 -15.29 15.58
CA ALA A 152 -29.15 -16.45 14.96
C ALA A 152 -28.94 -16.36 13.44
N ASP A 153 -29.65 -15.45 12.77
CA ASP A 153 -30.00 -15.57 11.36
C ASP A 153 -29.66 -14.33 10.51
N SER A 154 -29.10 -13.26 11.10
CA SER A 154 -28.87 -11.99 10.41
C SER A 154 -28.03 -12.18 9.14
N ARG A 155 -28.52 -11.70 7.99
CA ARG A 155 -27.77 -11.71 6.72
C ARG A 155 -27.55 -10.29 6.23
N GLU A 156 -26.33 -10.05 5.77
CA GLU A 156 -25.91 -8.74 5.28
C GLU A 156 -25.83 -8.74 3.74
N THR A 157 -26.14 -7.61 3.14
CA THR A 157 -25.68 -7.28 1.79
C THR A 157 -24.16 -7.09 1.81
N LEU A 158 -23.43 -7.54 0.78
CA LEU A 158 -21.97 -7.37 0.65
C LEU A 158 -21.49 -5.91 0.84
N PHE A 159 -22.35 -4.96 0.52
CA PHE A 159 -22.12 -3.52 0.56
C PHE A 159 -23.47 -2.77 0.51
N PRO A 160 -23.54 -1.51 0.99
CA PRO A 160 -24.68 -0.64 0.71
C PRO A 160 -24.73 -0.28 -0.77
N PHE A 161 -25.90 0.16 -1.27
CA PHE A 161 -26.00 0.67 -2.64
C PHE A 161 -25.06 1.87 -2.86
N MET A 162 -24.97 2.78 -1.89
CA MET A 162 -24.03 3.90 -1.93
C MET A 162 -23.33 4.12 -0.58
N ASP A 163 -22.01 4.32 -0.61
CA ASP A 163 -21.15 4.66 0.53
C ASP A 163 -20.55 6.06 0.32
N ILE A 164 -20.85 6.98 1.24
CA ILE A 164 -20.64 8.43 1.08
C ILE A 164 -19.72 8.95 2.19
N GLU A 165 -18.43 9.08 1.90
CA GLU A 165 -17.46 9.80 2.73
C GLU A 165 -17.21 11.24 2.22
N GLY A 166 -17.56 11.54 0.97
CA GLY A 166 -17.46 12.87 0.34
C GLY A 166 -18.74 13.71 0.46
N THR A 167 -18.88 14.70 -0.43
CA THR A 167 -20.11 15.48 -0.63
C THR A 167 -20.78 15.02 -1.93
N VAL A 168 -22.03 14.58 -1.84
CA VAL A 168 -22.85 14.14 -2.97
C VAL A 168 -24.04 15.08 -3.15
N ASN A 169 -24.17 15.65 -4.35
CA ASN A 169 -25.43 16.22 -4.83
C ASN A 169 -26.10 15.17 -5.72
N LEU A 170 -27.18 14.55 -5.25
CA LEU A 170 -27.95 13.53 -5.95
C LEU A 170 -29.12 14.18 -6.69
N TYR A 171 -29.04 14.17 -8.02
CA TYR A 171 -30.07 14.68 -8.92
C TYR A 171 -30.94 13.52 -9.39
N LEU A 172 -32.23 13.55 -9.02
CA LEU A 172 -33.23 12.59 -9.48
C LEU A 172 -33.76 13.01 -10.85
N LYS A 173 -33.72 12.09 -11.82
CA LYS A 173 -34.26 12.27 -13.16
C LYS A 173 -35.13 11.08 -13.55
N GLY A 174 -36.38 11.33 -13.94
CA GLY A 174 -37.40 10.31 -14.08
C GLY A 174 -37.65 9.52 -12.80
N ASN A 175 -38.15 8.29 -12.96
CA ASN A 175 -38.44 7.39 -11.84
C ASN A 175 -37.27 6.43 -11.61
N ASN A 176 -36.73 6.42 -10.40
CA ASN A 176 -35.56 5.61 -10.03
C ASN A 176 -35.98 4.57 -8.98
N THR A 177 -35.48 3.34 -9.09
CA THR A 177 -35.80 2.26 -8.15
C THR A 177 -34.54 1.53 -7.70
N ILE A 178 -34.44 1.30 -6.38
CA ILE A 178 -33.43 0.47 -5.74
C ILE A 178 -34.18 -0.60 -4.95
N THR A 179 -34.12 -1.84 -5.40
CA THR A 179 -34.69 -2.99 -4.70
C THR A 179 -33.56 -3.73 -3.98
N MET A 180 -33.63 -3.77 -2.65
CA MET A 180 -32.72 -4.56 -1.82
C MET A 180 -33.24 -6.00 -1.69
N PRO A 181 -32.43 -6.94 -1.18
CA PRO A 181 -32.91 -8.30 -0.91
C PRO A 181 -34.00 -8.33 0.15
N GLN A 182 -34.95 -9.27 0.05
CA GLN A 182 -35.96 -9.44 1.10
C GLN A 182 -35.42 -10.21 2.30
N THR A 183 -35.84 -9.78 3.50
CA THR A 183 -35.85 -10.62 4.69
C THR A 183 -36.60 -11.93 4.38
N MET A 184 -36.07 -13.08 4.82
CA MET A 184 -36.69 -14.38 4.58
C MET A 184 -38.10 -14.43 5.20
N SER A 185 -39.05 -15.04 4.48
CA SER A 185 -40.48 -15.04 4.83
C SER A 185 -40.83 -15.72 6.15
N ASN A 186 -39.93 -16.53 6.69
CA ASN A 186 -40.04 -17.17 8.01
C ASN A 186 -39.61 -16.26 9.17
N GLY A 187 -39.24 -15.00 8.93
CA GLY A 187 -38.83 -14.02 9.95
C GLY A 187 -37.42 -14.23 10.53
N THR A 188 -36.85 -15.41 10.27
CA THR A 188 -35.49 -15.88 10.54
C THR A 188 -34.46 -14.89 9.98
N ALA A 189 -34.08 -14.97 8.70
CA ALA A 189 -32.97 -14.15 8.18
C ALA A 189 -33.39 -12.72 7.82
N LYS A 190 -33.18 -11.80 8.76
CA LYS A 190 -33.39 -10.35 8.59
C LYS A 190 -32.30 -9.73 7.72
N ASN A 191 -32.72 -8.96 6.71
CA ASN A 191 -31.82 -8.09 5.94
C ASN A 191 -31.52 -6.80 6.73
N VAL A 192 -30.25 -6.57 7.05
CA VAL A 192 -29.76 -5.33 7.72
C VAL A 192 -29.05 -4.36 6.75
N GLY A 193 -29.05 -4.66 5.45
CA GLY A 193 -28.45 -3.85 4.40
C GLY A 193 -29.03 -2.44 4.31
N THR A 194 -28.15 -1.44 4.24
CA THR A 194 -28.49 -0.02 4.12
C THR A 194 -28.46 0.42 2.65
N VAL A 195 -29.35 1.32 2.23
CA VAL A 195 -29.27 1.93 0.88
C VAL A 195 -28.13 2.97 0.82
N PHE A 196 -28.18 4.00 1.66
CA PHE A 196 -27.15 5.05 1.78
C PHE A 196 -26.37 4.96 3.09
N LYS A 197 -25.09 4.61 3.02
CA LYS A 197 -24.16 4.74 4.14
C LYS A 197 -23.54 6.14 4.11
N LEU A 198 -23.70 6.93 5.18
CA LEU A 198 -23.49 8.38 5.14
C LEU A 198 -22.52 8.88 6.21
N TYR A 199 -21.25 9.05 5.85
CA TYR A 199 -20.20 9.65 6.69
C TYR A 199 -19.90 11.11 6.34
N GLY A 200 -20.22 11.54 5.11
CA GLY A 200 -20.06 12.90 4.62
C GLY A 200 -21.39 13.62 4.44
N GLN A 201 -21.62 14.24 3.28
CA GLN A 201 -22.85 14.96 2.96
C GLN A 201 -23.59 14.33 1.78
N LEU A 202 -24.91 14.20 1.90
CA LEU A 202 -25.84 13.85 0.82
C LEU A 202 -26.92 14.93 0.71
N THR A 203 -27.00 15.58 -0.44
CA THR A 203 -28.09 16.49 -0.82
C THR A 203 -28.93 15.84 -1.92
N VAL A 204 -30.26 15.83 -1.81
CA VAL A 204 -31.19 15.24 -2.79
C VAL A 204 -32.10 16.32 -3.38
N ARG A 205 -32.19 16.32 -4.71
CA ARG A 205 -32.91 17.32 -5.52
C ARG A 205 -33.36 16.72 -6.85
N GLN A 206 -34.32 17.34 -7.52
CA GLN A 206 -34.68 17.01 -8.91
C GLN A 206 -33.60 17.52 -9.89
N ALA A 207 -33.52 16.91 -11.07
CA ALA A 207 -32.74 17.44 -12.19
C ALA A 207 -33.47 18.62 -12.85
N GLU A 208 -32.70 19.50 -13.50
CA GLU A 208 -33.22 20.67 -14.20
C GLU A 208 -34.23 20.26 -15.29
N GLY A 209 -35.45 20.79 -15.21
CA GLY A 209 -36.56 20.49 -16.12
C GLY A 209 -37.47 19.33 -15.69
N GLU A 210 -37.15 18.59 -14.62
CA GLU A 210 -38.02 17.55 -14.06
C GLU A 210 -39.00 18.16 -13.04
N SER A 211 -40.28 17.78 -13.11
CA SER A 211 -41.31 18.18 -12.13
C SER A 211 -41.70 17.07 -11.15
N ALA A 212 -41.56 15.80 -11.54
CA ALA A 212 -42.06 14.64 -10.79
C ALA A 212 -41.01 13.51 -10.61
N ALA A 213 -39.72 13.82 -10.70
CA ALA A 213 -38.67 12.82 -10.54
C ALA A 213 -38.61 12.24 -9.11
N SER A 214 -38.39 10.93 -9.02
CA SER A 214 -38.55 10.15 -7.79
C SER A 214 -37.45 9.10 -7.58
N LEU A 215 -37.32 8.63 -6.34
CA LEU A 215 -36.51 7.50 -5.91
C LEU A 215 -37.31 6.58 -4.98
N THR A 216 -37.53 5.32 -5.41
CA THR A 216 -38.19 4.29 -4.60
C THR A 216 -37.17 3.25 -4.12
N ALA A 217 -37.11 3.03 -2.81
CA ALA A 217 -36.25 2.06 -2.14
C ALA A 217 -37.08 0.89 -1.58
N ASN A 218 -37.10 -0.24 -2.28
CA ASN A 218 -37.89 -1.42 -1.93
C ASN A 218 -37.12 -2.41 -1.03
N ASN A 219 -37.85 -3.14 -0.18
CA ASN A 219 -37.36 -4.25 0.66
C ASN A 219 -36.23 -3.90 1.64
N THR A 220 -35.93 -2.62 1.84
CA THR A 220 -34.92 -2.15 2.80
C THR A 220 -35.54 -1.98 4.19
N LYS A 221 -34.74 -2.23 5.24
CA LYS A 221 -35.05 -1.82 6.62
C LYS A 221 -34.30 -0.54 7.05
N CYS A 222 -33.39 -0.04 6.22
CA CYS A 222 -32.65 1.19 6.48
C CYS A 222 -32.35 1.97 5.19
N LEU A 223 -32.95 3.17 5.07
CA LEU A 223 -32.73 4.06 3.93
C LEU A 223 -31.37 4.77 4.07
N ILE A 224 -31.12 5.40 5.21
CA ILE A 224 -29.86 6.09 5.53
C ILE A 224 -29.34 5.57 6.87
N ASN A 225 -28.06 5.16 6.90
CA ASN A 225 -27.33 4.83 8.12
C ASN A 225 -26.05 5.64 8.17
N ALA A 226 -25.93 6.55 9.12
CA ALA A 226 -24.75 7.38 9.33
C ALA A 226 -23.82 6.90 10.46
N ASP A 227 -24.00 5.63 10.88
CA ASP A 227 -23.45 4.95 12.07
C ASP A 227 -23.83 5.63 13.40
N CYS A 228 -24.78 4.99 14.09
CA CYS A 228 -25.18 5.33 15.46
C CYS A 228 -25.56 4.08 16.30
N TYR A 229 -24.83 2.98 16.15
CA TYR A 229 -25.17 1.72 16.82
C TYR A 229 -25.09 1.87 18.36
N ARG A 230 -26.21 1.52 19.02
CA ARG A 230 -26.41 1.63 20.48
C ARG A 230 -26.24 3.04 21.10
N GLY A 231 -26.16 4.10 20.28
CA GLY A 231 -26.26 5.49 20.74
C GLY A 231 -25.01 6.07 21.41
N TYR A 232 -23.82 5.61 21.02
CA TYR A 232 -22.54 6.13 21.53
C TYR A 232 -21.60 6.70 20.45
N GLU A 233 -22.10 6.84 19.22
CA GLU A 233 -21.36 7.41 18.09
C GLU A 233 -22.02 8.76 17.75
N TYR A 234 -21.22 9.83 17.61
CA TYR A 234 -21.67 10.95 16.77
C TYR A 234 -21.31 10.55 15.35
N SER A 235 -22.34 10.39 14.53
CA SER A 235 -22.21 10.43 13.10
C SER A 235 -21.64 11.78 12.65
N ASN A 236 -21.06 11.81 11.45
CA ASN A 236 -20.73 13.05 10.74
C ASN A 236 -21.66 13.27 9.53
N GLY A 237 -22.64 12.37 9.36
CA GLY A 237 -23.53 12.31 8.21
C GLY A 237 -24.51 13.47 8.16
N THR A 238 -24.42 14.26 7.09
CA THR A 238 -25.29 15.42 6.85
C THR A 238 -26.21 15.13 5.66
N PHE A 239 -27.52 15.25 5.87
CA PHE A 239 -28.55 15.02 4.85
C PHE A 239 -29.33 16.31 4.57
N LEU A 240 -29.56 16.62 3.30
CA LEU A 240 -30.36 17.76 2.85
C LEU A 240 -31.34 17.31 1.76
N MET A 241 -32.63 17.61 1.94
CA MET A 241 -33.68 17.39 0.95
C MET A 241 -34.20 18.74 0.43
N GLU A 242 -34.24 18.91 -0.89
CA GLU A 242 -34.65 20.17 -1.54
C GLU A 242 -35.83 20.00 -2.49
N SER A 243 -35.93 18.87 -3.20
CA SER A 243 -36.98 18.63 -4.20
C SER A 243 -37.06 17.17 -4.62
N GLY A 244 -38.21 16.78 -5.19
CA GLY A 244 -38.47 15.42 -5.65
C GLY A 244 -39.02 14.51 -4.55
N GLU A 245 -39.16 13.22 -4.86
CA GLU A 245 -39.81 12.25 -3.98
C GLU A 245 -38.87 11.11 -3.60
N VAL A 246 -38.82 10.73 -2.32
CA VAL A 246 -38.10 9.56 -1.81
C VAL A 246 -39.06 8.64 -1.04
N LYS A 247 -39.41 7.50 -1.64
CA LYS A 247 -40.30 6.47 -1.08
C LYS A 247 -39.48 5.29 -0.55
N ALA A 248 -39.59 4.97 0.74
CA ALA A 248 -38.86 3.90 1.40
C ALA A 248 -39.71 3.21 2.49
N SER A 249 -40.92 2.77 2.11
CA SER A 249 -41.81 2.01 2.99
C SER A 249 -41.13 0.75 3.53
N GLY A 250 -41.22 0.52 4.83
CA GLY A 250 -40.51 -0.56 5.52
C GLY A 250 -39.12 -0.15 6.04
N ALA A 251 -38.61 1.05 5.78
CA ALA A 251 -37.25 1.45 6.11
C ALA A 251 -37.17 2.68 7.02
N SER A 252 -36.09 2.78 7.79
CA SER A 252 -35.83 3.93 8.66
C SER A 252 -34.56 4.70 8.29
N ILE A 253 -34.51 5.98 8.69
CA ILE A 253 -33.33 6.83 8.69
C ILE A 253 -32.72 6.79 10.10
N TYR A 254 -31.47 6.35 10.23
CA TYR A 254 -30.77 6.21 11.51
C TYR A 254 -29.54 7.13 11.60
N GLY A 255 -29.51 7.91 12.68
CA GLY A 255 -28.29 8.52 13.17
C GLY A 255 -27.77 9.70 12.36
N VAL A 256 -28.58 10.40 11.56
CA VAL A 256 -28.10 11.59 10.83
C VAL A 256 -27.75 12.72 11.82
N ASP A 257 -26.58 13.34 11.69
CA ASP A 257 -26.10 14.43 12.55
C ASP A 257 -26.85 15.74 12.26
N ARG A 258 -27.02 16.05 10.98
CA ARG A 258 -27.73 17.25 10.51
C ARG A 258 -28.66 16.88 9.36
N PHE A 259 -29.96 17.01 9.57
CA PHE A 259 -31.00 16.76 8.58
C PHE A 259 -31.77 18.06 8.32
N PHE A 260 -31.57 18.61 7.13
CA PHE A 260 -32.28 19.77 6.60
C PHE A 260 -33.30 19.33 5.55
N MET A 261 -34.47 19.95 5.54
CA MET A 261 -35.48 19.76 4.49
C MET A 261 -36.08 21.12 4.12
N THR A 262 -36.08 21.42 2.83
CA THR A 262 -36.51 22.71 2.26
C THR A 262 -37.57 22.55 1.16
N GLY A 263 -37.83 21.32 0.73
CA GLY A 263 -38.86 20.97 -0.25
C GLY A 263 -38.81 19.47 -0.59
N GLY A 264 -39.71 19.04 -1.46
CA GLY A 264 -39.88 17.63 -1.82
C GLY A 264 -40.63 16.79 -0.77
N THR A 265 -40.71 15.48 -1.01
CA THR A 265 -41.48 14.52 -0.20
C THR A 265 -40.61 13.34 0.21
N ILE A 266 -40.68 12.93 1.48
CA ILE A 266 -40.03 11.71 2.02
C ILE A 266 -41.09 10.83 2.72
N SER A 267 -41.12 9.55 2.40
CA SER A 267 -42.00 8.57 3.07
C SER A 267 -41.21 7.34 3.53
N CYS A 268 -41.11 7.13 4.85
CA CYS A 268 -40.35 6.04 5.46
C CYS A 268 -40.90 5.70 6.86
N ASP A 269 -40.61 4.51 7.41
CA ASP A 269 -41.17 4.07 8.71
C ASP A 269 -40.83 5.06 9.83
N ALA A 270 -39.56 5.43 9.99
CA ALA A 270 -39.11 6.32 11.05
C ALA A 270 -37.81 7.08 10.75
N VAL A 271 -37.65 8.23 11.39
CA VAL A 271 -36.38 8.96 11.56
C VAL A 271 -35.99 8.86 13.04
N SER A 272 -34.81 8.30 13.35
CA SER A 272 -34.38 8.08 14.73
C SER A 272 -32.92 8.41 15.00
N THR A 273 -32.66 9.10 16.11
CA THR A 273 -31.31 9.25 16.68
C THR A 273 -31.34 9.32 18.21
N LYS A 274 -30.14 9.25 18.81
CA LYS A 274 -29.90 9.53 20.24
C LYS A 274 -28.83 10.61 20.47
N THR A 275 -28.32 11.22 19.40
CA THR A 275 -27.33 12.32 19.40
C THR A 275 -27.98 13.70 19.53
N LYS A 276 -27.18 14.74 19.82
CA LYS A 276 -27.61 16.16 19.80
C LYS A 276 -27.75 16.72 18.37
N SER A 277 -28.27 15.91 17.45
CA SER A 277 -28.40 16.24 16.03
C SER A 277 -29.29 17.46 15.78
N GLN A 278 -29.09 18.12 14.64
CA GLN A 278 -29.94 19.22 14.17
C GLN A 278 -30.94 18.72 13.14
N TYR A 279 -32.22 18.96 13.42
CA TYR A 279 -33.34 18.66 12.52
C TYR A 279 -34.06 19.95 12.19
N CYS A 280 -34.23 20.24 10.90
CA CYS A 280 -34.74 21.52 10.41
C CYS A 280 -35.60 21.30 9.16
N PHE A 281 -36.92 21.29 9.35
CA PHE A 281 -37.93 21.04 8.32
C PHE A 281 -38.63 22.35 7.97
N MET A 282 -38.13 23.05 6.96
CA MET A 282 -38.59 24.41 6.60
C MET A 282 -39.55 24.43 5.41
N GLY A 283 -39.61 23.36 4.63
CA GLY A 283 -40.54 23.17 3.52
C GLY A 283 -40.60 21.72 3.08
N GLY A 284 -41.73 21.32 2.48
CA GLY A 284 -41.96 19.96 1.97
C GLY A 284 -42.81 19.07 2.90
N GLU A 285 -42.82 17.77 2.58
CA GLU A 285 -43.66 16.77 3.24
C GLU A 285 -42.81 15.58 3.74
N ILE A 286 -42.98 15.18 5.01
CA ILE A 286 -42.29 14.01 5.55
C ILE A 286 -43.21 13.13 6.39
N ASN A 287 -43.48 11.95 5.83
CA ASN A 287 -44.33 10.92 6.43
C ASN A 287 -43.43 9.87 7.09
N ALA A 288 -43.17 10.05 8.39
CA ALA A 288 -42.36 9.18 9.23
C ALA A 288 -42.63 9.39 10.72
N GLY A 289 -42.46 8.34 11.54
CA GLY A 289 -42.37 8.49 13.00
C GLY A 289 -41.03 9.11 13.42
N PHE A 290 -41.02 10.03 14.39
CA PHE A 290 -39.85 10.80 14.81
C PHE A 290 -39.39 10.44 16.23
N SER A 291 -38.33 9.64 16.32
CA SER A 291 -37.64 9.34 17.57
C SER A 291 -36.33 10.16 17.64
N ILE A 292 -36.49 11.48 17.75
CA ILE A 292 -35.42 12.49 17.76
C ILE A 292 -35.66 13.53 18.88
N PRO A 293 -34.63 14.19 19.43
CA PRO A 293 -34.78 14.99 20.66
C PRO A 293 -35.51 16.33 20.47
N ASN A 294 -35.36 17.02 19.34
CA ASN A 294 -36.10 18.23 18.96
C ASN A 294 -35.97 18.45 17.45
N ALA A 295 -36.90 19.20 16.85
CA ALA A 295 -36.83 19.65 15.46
C ALA A 295 -37.28 21.11 15.30
N ARG A 296 -36.55 21.91 14.53
CA ARG A 296 -37.01 23.22 14.05
C ARG A 296 -37.97 22.98 12.88
N VAL A 297 -39.15 23.58 12.91
CA VAL A 297 -40.24 23.38 11.93
C VAL A 297 -40.75 24.72 11.42
N GLY A 298 -40.75 24.89 10.10
CA GLY A 298 -41.39 25.98 9.36
C GLY A 298 -42.66 25.46 8.68
N GLU A 299 -42.64 25.30 7.36
CA GLU A 299 -43.67 24.56 6.63
C GLU A 299 -43.33 23.06 6.62
N MET A 300 -44.17 22.22 7.23
CA MET A 300 -44.01 20.77 7.29
C MET A 300 -45.37 20.08 7.20
N ARG A 301 -45.57 19.27 6.15
CA ARG A 301 -46.76 18.43 5.95
C ARG A 301 -46.44 16.95 6.25
N GLY A 302 -47.46 16.19 6.64
CA GLY A 302 -47.38 14.74 6.89
C GLY A 302 -47.77 14.31 8.32
N THR A 303 -47.88 13.00 8.55
CA THR A 303 -48.28 12.42 9.85
C THR A 303 -47.07 12.11 10.74
N SER A 304 -46.46 13.15 11.31
CA SER A 304 -45.25 13.06 12.13
C SER A 304 -45.52 13.04 13.65
N SER A 305 -45.44 11.86 14.27
CA SER A 305 -45.42 11.70 15.74
C SER A 305 -44.01 11.89 16.30
N PHE A 306 -43.85 12.70 17.36
CA PHE A 306 -42.56 12.86 18.06
C PHE A 306 -42.55 12.03 19.34
N ASP A 307 -41.83 10.90 19.34
CA ASP A 307 -41.85 9.91 20.42
C ASP A 307 -41.01 10.34 21.65
N SER A 308 -40.10 11.30 21.47
CA SER A 308 -39.08 11.66 22.47
C SER A 308 -38.64 13.13 22.45
N GLY A 309 -39.33 13.99 21.69
CA GLY A 309 -38.88 15.37 21.44
C GLY A 309 -40.00 16.33 21.07
N LYS A 310 -39.63 17.58 20.74
CA LYS A 310 -40.58 18.65 20.40
C LYS A 310 -40.30 19.26 19.03
N ALA A 311 -41.37 19.61 18.31
CA ALA A 311 -41.29 20.58 17.22
C ALA A 311 -41.22 22.00 17.82
N VAL A 312 -40.37 22.86 17.24
CA VAL A 312 -40.22 24.26 17.65
C VAL A 312 -40.06 25.19 16.45
N ASP A 313 -40.45 26.46 16.59
CA ASP A 313 -40.21 27.48 15.54
C ASP A 313 -38.84 28.18 15.67
N ASP A 314 -38.56 29.16 14.81
CA ASP A 314 -37.33 29.96 14.83
C ASP A 314 -37.13 30.81 16.10
N CYS A 315 -38.18 31.02 16.90
CA CYS A 315 -38.12 31.69 18.21
C CYS A 315 -38.09 30.68 19.37
N GLY A 316 -38.10 29.38 19.08
CA GLY A 316 -38.14 28.32 20.10
C GLY A 316 -39.48 28.23 20.84
N TYR A 317 -40.60 28.66 20.24
CA TYR A 317 -41.93 28.28 20.73
C TYR A 317 -42.16 26.79 20.49
N GLU A 318 -42.87 26.12 21.41
CA GLU A 318 -43.33 24.76 21.20
C GLU A 318 -44.48 24.75 20.17
N MET A 319 -44.28 23.97 19.11
CA MET A 319 -45.22 23.82 18.01
C MET A 319 -45.94 22.47 18.14
N VAL A 320 -47.26 22.47 17.96
CA VAL A 320 -48.08 21.25 17.94
C VAL A 320 -48.92 21.24 16.67
N ASN A 321 -49.07 20.08 16.06
CA ASN A 321 -49.96 19.88 14.92
C ASN A 321 -51.40 19.98 15.42
N MET A 322 -52.12 21.02 15.00
CA MET A 322 -53.46 21.38 15.48
C MET A 322 -54.36 21.77 14.30
N LEU A 323 -55.67 21.61 14.52
CA LEU A 323 -56.72 21.94 13.57
C LEU A 323 -57.35 23.28 13.96
N VAL A 324 -57.47 24.20 13.01
CA VAL A 324 -58.25 25.45 13.13
C VAL A 324 -59.41 25.47 12.12
N TYR A 325 -60.44 26.27 12.41
CA TYR A 325 -61.63 26.45 11.59
C TYR A 325 -61.95 27.94 11.41
N GLY A 326 -62.78 28.28 10.41
CA GLY A 326 -63.25 29.64 10.17
C GLY A 326 -62.34 30.48 9.25
N LEU A 327 -61.44 29.83 8.51
CA LEU A 327 -60.72 30.44 7.39
C LEU A 327 -61.58 30.32 6.11
N PRO A 328 -61.26 31.06 5.03
CA PRO A 328 -61.85 30.82 3.72
C PRO A 328 -61.56 29.38 3.25
N ALA A 329 -62.52 28.75 2.55
CA ALA A 329 -62.37 27.40 2.00
C ALA A 329 -61.47 27.35 0.76
N GLU A 330 -60.79 26.23 0.55
CA GLU A 330 -59.88 25.96 -0.60
C GLU A 330 -58.84 27.07 -0.87
N ALA A 331 -58.47 27.82 0.17
CA ALA A 331 -57.73 29.05 0.06
C ALA A 331 -56.24 28.85 0.37
N LYS A 332 -55.38 29.42 -0.47
CA LYS A 332 -53.93 29.36 -0.28
C LYS A 332 -53.48 30.23 0.89
N VAL A 333 -52.85 29.59 1.87
CA VAL A 333 -52.18 30.29 2.97
C VAL A 333 -50.90 30.91 2.43
N SER A 334 -50.67 32.17 2.79
CA SER A 334 -49.51 32.96 2.37
C SER A 334 -48.41 32.96 3.44
N SER A 335 -48.79 33.10 4.71
CA SER A 335 -47.88 32.93 5.85
C SER A 335 -48.58 32.43 7.11
N ILE A 336 -47.83 31.76 7.98
CA ILE A 336 -48.24 31.43 9.36
C ILE A 336 -47.19 32.03 10.29
N ASN A 337 -47.60 32.90 11.20
CA ASN A 337 -46.72 33.68 12.09
C ASN A 337 -45.65 34.50 11.33
N GLY A 338 -45.94 34.90 10.08
CA GLY A 338 -45.00 35.55 9.17
C GLY A 338 -43.87 34.64 8.67
N CYS A 339 -43.92 33.33 8.91
CA CYS A 339 -43.20 32.35 8.12
C CYS A 339 -43.96 32.15 6.80
N PRO A 340 -43.38 32.44 5.62
CA PRO A 340 -44.02 32.12 4.34
C PRO A 340 -44.29 30.61 4.23
N VAL A 341 -45.43 30.26 3.65
CA VAL A 341 -45.81 28.88 3.35
C VAL A 341 -46.14 28.78 1.86
N TYR A 342 -45.63 27.75 1.18
CA TYR A 342 -45.61 27.67 -0.28
C TYR A 342 -46.63 26.68 -0.84
N PHE A 343 -47.03 25.70 -0.04
CA PHE A 343 -47.93 24.60 -0.42
C PHE A 343 -49.17 24.52 0.46
N THR A 344 -49.17 25.19 1.61
CA THR A 344 -50.26 25.16 2.60
C THR A 344 -51.53 25.85 2.10
N GLU A 345 -52.64 25.12 2.18
CA GLU A 345 -53.98 25.47 1.69
C GLU A 345 -55.01 24.98 2.72
N THR A 346 -56.16 25.65 2.82
CA THR A 346 -57.31 25.23 3.65
C THR A 346 -58.17 24.18 2.94
N ALA A 347 -58.96 23.42 3.70
CA ALA A 347 -59.89 22.42 3.16
C ALA A 347 -61.22 23.04 2.66
N GLU A 348 -62.09 22.21 2.06
CA GLU A 348 -63.44 22.58 1.59
C GLU A 348 -64.34 23.19 2.69
N ASP A 349 -64.11 22.84 3.95
CA ASP A 349 -64.86 23.35 5.11
C ASP A 349 -64.24 24.62 5.76
N GLY A 350 -63.17 25.17 5.16
CA GLY A 350 -62.44 26.30 5.74
C GLY A 350 -61.60 25.92 6.95
N SER A 351 -61.31 24.64 7.16
CA SER A 351 -60.39 24.16 8.18
C SER A 351 -58.94 24.09 7.70
N LEU A 352 -58.00 24.08 8.64
CA LEU A 352 -56.56 23.95 8.37
C LEU A 352 -55.86 23.15 9.46
N THR A 353 -55.20 22.06 9.06
CA THR A 353 -54.30 21.27 9.90
C THR A 353 -52.86 21.73 9.66
N ALA A 354 -52.20 22.28 10.69
CA ALA A 354 -50.79 22.70 10.59
C ALA A 354 -50.08 22.68 11.95
N TYR A 355 -48.76 22.82 11.94
CA TYR A 355 -47.99 23.09 13.16
C TYR A 355 -48.21 24.55 13.61
N PHE A 356 -48.82 24.72 14.77
CA PHE A 356 -49.10 26.02 15.38
C PHE A 356 -48.49 26.13 16.79
N ARG A 357 -48.25 27.35 17.25
CA ARG A 357 -47.73 27.63 18.61
C ARG A 357 -48.78 27.34 19.68
N LYS A 358 -48.34 26.90 20.86
CA LYS A 358 -49.11 27.02 22.12
C LYS A 358 -49.15 28.49 22.59
N GLY A 359 -49.88 29.33 21.88
CA GLY A 359 -50.03 30.76 22.14
C GLY A 359 -50.80 31.46 21.03
N SER A 360 -50.56 32.76 20.83
CA SER A 360 -51.12 33.52 19.71
C SER A 360 -50.49 33.08 18.38
N ASN A 361 -51.32 32.86 17.37
CA ASN A 361 -50.92 32.53 16.00
C ASN A 361 -51.62 33.48 15.02
N VAL A 362 -50.91 34.04 14.04
CA VAL A 362 -51.53 34.82 12.95
C VAL A 362 -51.37 34.09 11.63
N ILE A 363 -52.46 33.92 10.89
CA ILE A 363 -52.52 33.26 9.59
C ILE A 363 -52.83 34.33 8.53
N GLU A 364 -52.09 34.36 7.43
CA GLU A 364 -52.29 35.27 6.31
C GLU A 364 -52.83 34.51 5.10
N ILE A 365 -53.96 34.96 4.55
CA ILE A 365 -54.60 34.44 3.33
C ILE A 365 -55.01 35.67 2.50
N ASP A 366 -54.52 35.79 1.26
CA ASP A 366 -54.79 36.92 0.35
C ASP A 366 -54.74 38.30 1.05
N HIS A 367 -53.61 38.57 1.72
CA HIS A 367 -53.34 39.77 2.54
C HIS A 367 -54.31 40.05 3.70
N THR A 368 -55.25 39.14 3.99
CA THR A 368 -56.14 39.16 5.15
C THR A 368 -55.52 38.37 6.29
N PHE A 369 -55.57 38.92 7.52
CA PHE A 369 -54.89 38.35 8.69
C PHE A 369 -55.89 37.85 9.73
N TYR A 370 -55.76 36.58 10.12
CA TYR A 370 -56.62 35.89 11.08
C TYR A 370 -55.83 35.59 12.36
N LEU A 371 -56.23 36.15 13.50
CA LEU A 371 -55.61 35.87 14.80
C LEU A 371 -56.31 34.70 15.49
N TYR A 372 -55.55 33.68 15.86
CA TYR A 372 -55.99 32.59 16.74
C TYR A 372 -55.22 32.64 18.05
N GLU A 373 -55.89 32.33 19.17
CA GLU A 373 -55.24 32.19 20.48
C GLU A 373 -55.47 30.81 21.08
N TYR A 374 -54.44 30.27 21.73
CA TYR A 374 -54.44 28.93 22.32
C TYR A 374 -55.07 28.97 23.72
N ASP A 375 -56.18 28.26 23.89
CA ASP A 375 -56.81 28.05 25.18
C ASP A 375 -56.18 26.84 25.89
N TRP A 376 -55.57 27.10 27.06
CA TRP A 376 -54.92 26.08 27.88
C TRP A 376 -55.91 25.15 28.59
N SER A 377 -57.21 25.48 28.63
CA SER A 377 -58.24 24.65 29.27
C SER A 377 -58.83 23.59 28.32
N THR A 378 -59.09 23.93 27.06
CA THR A 378 -59.52 22.96 26.02
C THR A 378 -58.36 22.35 25.24
N GLY A 379 -57.19 23.00 25.20
CA GLY A 379 -56.05 22.60 24.36
C GLY A 379 -56.23 22.95 22.88
N MET A 380 -57.18 23.83 22.55
CA MET A 380 -57.53 24.20 21.17
C MET A 380 -57.19 25.67 20.85
N LEU A 381 -57.13 25.98 19.56
CA LEU A 381 -57.01 27.34 19.03
C LEU A 381 -58.39 27.90 18.69
N HIS A 382 -58.71 29.10 19.17
CA HIS A 382 -59.94 29.82 18.82
C HIS A 382 -59.63 31.09 18.03
N LEU A 383 -60.48 31.41 17.03
CA LEU A 383 -60.39 32.64 16.25
C LEU A 383 -60.77 33.85 17.14
N VAL A 384 -60.01 34.93 17.04
CA VAL A 384 -60.26 36.19 17.77
C VAL A 384 -60.80 37.24 16.80
N SER A 385 -62.09 37.56 16.92
CA SER A 385 -62.75 38.62 16.16
C SER A 385 -62.14 40.00 16.44
N ASP A 386 -62.19 40.88 15.43
CA ASP A 386 -61.90 42.33 15.54
C ASP A 386 -60.55 42.69 16.18
N ALA A 387 -59.55 41.80 16.06
CA ALA A 387 -58.24 41.98 16.66
C ALA A 387 -57.39 43.07 15.97
N GLU A 388 -57.05 44.14 16.69
CA GLU A 388 -56.03 45.09 16.22
C GLU A 388 -54.64 44.43 16.15
N LEU A 389 -54.04 44.41 14.95
CA LEU A 389 -52.75 43.77 14.66
C LEU A 389 -51.70 44.78 14.16
N CYS A 390 -50.69 45.05 14.97
CA CYS A 390 -49.52 45.84 14.58
C CYS A 390 -48.56 45.02 13.70
N ASN A 391 -47.91 45.68 12.74
CA ASN A 391 -46.81 45.13 11.97
C ASN A 391 -45.48 45.30 12.71
N VAL A 392 -44.74 44.21 12.91
CA VAL A 392 -43.36 44.24 13.39
C VAL A 392 -42.44 43.71 12.31
N GLN A 393 -41.75 44.63 11.65
CA GLN A 393 -40.78 44.35 10.61
C GLN A 393 -39.39 44.17 11.23
N PHE A 394 -38.85 42.97 11.17
CA PHE A 394 -37.47 42.67 11.50
C PHE A 394 -36.59 42.86 10.26
N VAL A 395 -35.55 43.70 10.38
CA VAL A 395 -34.56 43.96 9.33
C VAL A 395 -33.16 43.60 9.79
N THR A 396 -32.26 43.36 8.84
CA THR A 396 -30.83 43.11 9.04
C THR A 396 -30.02 44.17 8.31
N GLY A 397 -28.85 44.55 8.85
CA GLY A 397 -28.07 45.67 8.33
C GLY A 397 -28.65 47.04 8.74
N LYS A 398 -28.15 48.13 8.12
CA LYS A 398 -28.66 49.51 8.29
C LYS A 398 -28.52 50.30 7.00
N GLY A 399 -29.48 51.19 6.72
CA GLY A 399 -29.42 52.12 5.59
C GLY A 399 -29.39 51.41 4.24
N VAL A 400 -28.41 51.73 3.38
CA VAL A 400 -28.33 51.19 2.00
C VAL A 400 -28.12 49.67 1.93
N ASN A 401 -27.69 49.04 3.03
CA ASN A 401 -27.48 47.59 3.15
C ASN A 401 -28.58 46.91 3.99
N GLU A 402 -29.72 47.56 4.18
CA GLU A 402 -30.83 47.00 4.95
C GLU A 402 -31.57 45.91 4.16
N THR A 403 -31.93 44.81 4.82
CA THR A 403 -32.70 43.70 4.23
C THR A 403 -33.73 43.19 5.23
N THR A 404 -35.00 43.16 4.84
CA THR A 404 -36.09 42.57 5.63
C THR A 404 -35.83 41.08 5.86
N TYR A 405 -35.79 40.67 7.13
CA TYR A 405 -35.63 39.28 7.55
C TYR A 405 -36.97 38.58 7.74
N ARG A 406 -37.92 39.25 8.42
CA ARG A 406 -39.30 38.78 8.57
C ARG A 406 -40.23 39.94 8.92
N ASN A 407 -41.39 40.02 8.29
CA ASN A 407 -42.51 40.82 8.80
C ASN A 407 -43.43 39.88 9.58
N ILE A 408 -43.81 40.24 10.81
CA ILE A 408 -44.82 39.49 11.57
C ILE A 408 -45.93 40.43 12.05
N LYS A 409 -47.16 39.93 12.11
CA LYS A 409 -48.28 40.60 12.75
C LYS A 409 -48.38 40.17 14.21
N VAL A 410 -48.60 41.12 15.11
CA VAL A 410 -48.72 40.91 16.56
C VAL A 410 -49.94 41.65 17.08
N LYS A 411 -50.66 41.04 18.03
CA LYS A 411 -51.78 41.65 18.74
C LYS A 411 -51.33 42.95 19.42
N LYS A 412 -52.03 44.05 19.19
CA LYS A 412 -51.72 45.33 19.82
C LYS A 412 -51.82 45.24 21.34
N GLY A 413 -50.88 45.85 22.04
CA GLY A 413 -50.84 45.91 23.51
C GLY A 413 -50.26 44.69 24.21
N VAL A 414 -49.72 43.69 23.50
CA VAL A 414 -49.01 42.55 24.13
C VAL A 414 -47.49 42.67 23.98
N ALA A 415 -46.75 42.00 24.87
CA ALA A 415 -45.29 41.91 24.80
C ALA A 415 -44.82 40.75 23.89
N MET A 416 -43.64 40.90 23.29
CA MET A 416 -43.01 39.86 22.47
C MET A 416 -42.53 38.66 23.30
N ALA A 417 -43.41 37.69 23.59
CA ALA A 417 -43.08 36.62 24.54
C ALA A 417 -41.86 35.74 24.18
N LYS A 418 -41.36 35.74 22.93
CA LYS A 418 -40.01 35.27 22.52
C LYS A 418 -39.49 35.99 21.29
N LEU A 419 -38.17 36.15 21.17
CA LEU A 419 -37.48 36.61 19.95
C LEU A 419 -36.72 35.46 19.24
N PHE A 420 -36.20 35.70 18.03
CA PHE A 420 -35.50 34.65 17.26
C PHE A 420 -34.31 34.07 18.04
N HIS A 421 -34.26 32.75 18.11
CA HIS A 421 -33.28 32.00 18.87
C HIS A 421 -32.55 31.01 17.96
N ASP A 422 -31.24 31.19 17.81
CA ASP A 422 -30.40 30.22 17.11
C ASP A 422 -29.36 29.60 18.02
N THR A 423 -29.08 28.31 17.81
CA THR A 423 -28.14 27.52 18.60
C THR A 423 -26.71 28.08 18.55
N HIS A 424 -26.35 28.76 17.46
CA HIS A 424 -24.98 29.17 17.11
C HIS A 424 -24.74 30.68 17.02
N TYR A 425 -25.81 31.46 16.95
CA TYR A 425 -25.74 32.93 16.93
C TYR A 425 -26.51 33.53 18.11
N THR A 426 -26.09 34.69 18.57
CA THR A 426 -26.85 35.56 19.48
C THR A 426 -27.32 36.78 18.72
N TYR A 427 -28.55 37.19 18.96
CA TYR A 427 -29.15 38.37 18.32
C TYR A 427 -29.37 39.47 19.35
N THR A 428 -29.06 40.69 18.94
CA THR A 428 -29.44 41.92 19.63
C THR A 428 -30.42 42.68 18.74
N TYR A 429 -31.36 43.39 19.37
CA TYR A 429 -32.50 43.98 18.71
C TYR A 429 -32.67 45.43 19.16
N THR A 430 -32.79 46.35 18.21
CA THR A 430 -33.09 47.76 18.50
C THR A 430 -34.19 48.28 17.59
N THR A 431 -35.06 49.17 18.07
CA THR A 431 -35.99 49.90 17.19
C THR A 431 -35.23 50.84 16.24
N GLU A 432 -35.92 51.40 15.25
CA GLU A 432 -35.35 52.43 14.38
C GLU A 432 -34.98 53.73 15.15
N GLU A 433 -35.68 54.04 16.25
CA GLU A 433 -35.27 55.12 17.18
C GLU A 433 -34.03 54.76 18.05
N GLY A 434 -33.52 53.52 17.93
CA GLY A 434 -32.34 53.04 18.67
C GLY A 434 -32.63 52.50 20.07
N ALA A 435 -33.89 52.43 20.50
CA ALA A 435 -34.28 51.84 21.78
C ALA A 435 -34.06 50.32 21.77
N VAL A 436 -33.74 49.70 22.92
CA VAL A 436 -33.59 48.25 23.02
C VAL A 436 -34.95 47.57 22.85
N PHE A 437 -35.02 46.64 21.90
CA PHE A 437 -36.18 45.78 21.70
C PHE A 437 -35.93 44.43 22.39
N SER A 438 -36.93 43.92 23.12
CA SER A 438 -36.75 42.79 24.03
C SER A 438 -38.05 42.01 24.22
N GLU A 439 -37.98 40.88 24.92
CA GLU A 439 -39.18 40.07 25.21
C GLU A 439 -40.16 40.75 26.19
N ALA A 440 -39.72 41.83 26.86
CA ALA A 440 -40.55 42.70 27.68
C ALA A 440 -41.15 43.90 26.89
N THR A 441 -40.79 44.07 25.61
CA THR A 441 -41.28 45.21 24.81
C THR A 441 -42.71 44.96 24.34
N VAL A 442 -43.63 45.80 24.82
CA VAL A 442 -45.04 45.85 24.39
C VAL A 442 -45.12 46.49 23.00
N VAL A 443 -45.95 45.90 22.11
CA VAL A 443 -46.18 46.38 20.75
C VAL A 443 -47.52 47.13 20.70
N ASP A 444 -47.49 48.45 20.83
CA ASP A 444 -48.67 49.34 20.80
C ASP A 444 -48.89 50.06 19.45
N LYS A 445 -47.82 50.13 18.64
CA LYS A 445 -47.77 50.70 17.29
C LYS A 445 -47.03 49.76 16.32
N ASP A 446 -47.07 50.07 15.03
CA ASP A 446 -46.19 49.43 14.05
C ASP A 446 -44.71 49.76 14.35
N LEU A 447 -43.84 48.75 14.26
CA LEU A 447 -42.43 48.83 14.66
C LEU A 447 -41.51 48.24 13.60
N LYS A 448 -40.36 48.90 13.43
CA LYS A 448 -39.21 48.40 12.66
C LYS A 448 -38.08 48.07 13.63
N VAL A 449 -37.62 46.83 13.60
CA VAL A 449 -36.66 46.25 14.55
C VAL A 449 -35.41 45.80 13.79
N ILE A 450 -34.29 46.47 14.07
CA ILE A 450 -32.99 46.17 13.50
C ILE A 450 -32.35 45.03 14.30
N MET A 451 -32.16 43.89 13.64
CA MET A 451 -31.43 42.73 14.15
C MET A 451 -29.93 42.87 13.87
N SER A 452 -29.11 42.76 14.91
CA SER A 452 -27.66 42.63 14.81
C SER A 452 -27.23 41.32 15.46
N SER A 453 -26.68 40.38 14.69
CA SER A 453 -26.23 39.09 15.21
C SER A 453 -24.72 39.03 15.43
N SER A 454 -24.31 38.20 16.38
CA SER A 454 -22.92 37.86 16.65
C SER A 454 -22.77 36.35 16.74
N VAL A 455 -21.58 35.87 16.39
CA VAL A 455 -21.21 34.45 16.53
C VAL A 455 -21.14 34.08 18.02
N ARG A 456 -21.71 32.94 18.44
CA ARG A 456 -21.56 32.49 19.83
C ARG A 456 -20.14 31.99 20.07
N THR A 457 -19.56 32.35 21.22
CA THR A 457 -18.33 31.72 21.73
C THR A 457 -18.67 30.53 22.60
N TYR A 458 -18.07 29.37 22.32
CA TYR A 458 -18.12 28.18 23.16
C TYR A 458 -16.84 28.02 23.98
N ASN A 459 -16.95 27.35 25.12
CA ASN A 459 -15.82 26.95 25.94
C ASN A 459 -15.27 25.64 25.37
N VAL A 460 -14.07 25.70 24.78
CA VAL A 460 -13.39 24.56 24.17
C VAL A 460 -12.14 24.24 24.98
N LYS A 461 -12.10 23.05 25.55
CA LYS A 461 -10.98 22.52 26.33
C LYS A 461 -10.32 21.38 25.58
N ILE A 462 -9.01 21.49 25.34
CA ILE A 462 -8.21 20.51 24.60
C ILE A 462 -7.03 20.09 25.49
N ASP A 463 -6.95 18.80 25.79
CA ASP A 463 -5.88 18.15 26.59
C ASP A 463 -5.66 18.73 28.01
N GLY A 464 -6.57 19.59 28.47
CA GLY A 464 -6.48 20.32 29.74
C GLY A 464 -6.61 21.83 29.58
N GLU A 465 -6.20 22.37 28.43
CA GLU A 465 -6.15 23.81 28.15
C GLU A 465 -7.51 24.34 27.67
N SER A 466 -8.09 25.30 28.40
CA SER A 466 -9.38 25.91 28.09
C SER A 466 -9.22 27.23 27.31
N GLN A 467 -9.95 27.37 26.21
CA GLN A 467 -10.05 28.59 25.42
C GLN A 467 -11.52 28.88 25.05
N LYS A 468 -11.83 30.13 24.71
CA LYS A 468 -13.10 30.47 24.07
C LYS A 468 -12.90 30.52 22.56
N MET A 469 -13.72 29.79 21.81
CA MET A 469 -13.68 29.72 20.35
C MET A 469 -15.06 30.07 19.79
N GLU A 470 -15.11 30.85 18.72
CA GLU A 470 -16.35 31.18 18.02
C GLU A 470 -16.91 29.94 17.29
N TYR A 471 -18.23 29.86 17.17
CA TYR A 471 -18.90 28.86 16.32
C TYR A 471 -18.28 28.82 14.91
N GLY A 472 -18.08 27.62 14.39
CA GLY A 472 -17.50 27.41 13.06
C GLY A 472 -15.98 27.51 13.01
N THR A 473 -15.31 27.97 14.09
CA THR A 473 -13.83 27.93 14.17
C THR A 473 -13.35 26.49 14.01
N PRO A 474 -12.42 26.17 13.10
CA PRO A 474 -11.92 24.81 12.94
C PRO A 474 -11.04 24.41 14.14
N LEU A 475 -11.23 23.19 14.64
CA LEU A 475 -10.28 22.53 15.54
C LEU A 475 -8.90 22.42 14.84
N PRO A 476 -7.77 22.54 15.57
CA PRO A 476 -6.45 22.56 14.95
C PRO A 476 -6.14 21.38 14.02
N GLU A 477 -5.51 21.64 12.88
CA GLU A 477 -5.02 20.59 11.99
C GLU A 477 -3.87 19.80 12.62
N GLY A 478 -3.66 18.57 12.14
CA GLY A 478 -2.57 17.69 12.59
C GLY A 478 -2.92 16.77 13.74
N LYS A 479 -4.15 16.83 14.26
CA LYS A 479 -4.64 15.95 15.34
C LYS A 479 -5.94 15.23 15.01
N ILE A 480 -6.22 14.18 15.78
CA ILE A 480 -7.56 13.62 15.98
C ILE A 480 -7.96 13.81 17.45
N TYR A 481 -9.22 14.17 17.68
CA TYR A 481 -9.77 14.50 19.00
C TYR A 481 -10.83 13.49 19.41
N TYR A 482 -11.04 13.33 20.71
CA TYR A 482 -12.12 12.53 21.28
C TYR A 482 -12.71 13.24 22.48
N SER A 483 -14.05 13.29 22.56
CA SER A 483 -14.75 13.80 23.74
C SER A 483 -15.29 12.65 24.59
N ALA A 484 -14.84 12.53 25.84
CA ALA A 484 -15.41 11.55 26.78
C ALA A 484 -16.89 11.83 27.12
N ARG A 485 -17.32 13.11 27.06
CA ARG A 485 -18.71 13.54 27.30
C ARG A 485 -19.65 13.07 26.19
N ASN A 486 -19.25 13.28 24.94
CA ASN A 486 -20.04 12.93 23.75
C ASN A 486 -19.75 11.52 23.20
N ARG A 487 -18.71 10.84 23.72
CA ARG A 487 -18.21 9.49 23.35
C ARG A 487 -17.76 9.33 21.89
N CYS A 488 -17.45 10.43 21.22
CA CYS A 488 -17.17 10.48 19.79
C CYS A 488 -15.84 11.16 19.45
N CYS A 489 -15.34 10.91 18.22
CA CYS A 489 -14.14 11.55 17.69
C CYS A 489 -14.43 12.70 16.71
N TYR A 490 -13.53 13.69 16.69
CA TYR A 490 -13.52 14.82 15.75
C TYR A 490 -12.16 14.89 15.06
N TYR A 491 -12.12 15.41 13.84
CA TYR A 491 -10.88 15.55 13.08
C TYR A 491 -10.35 17.00 13.17
N GLY A 492 -9.04 17.20 13.01
CA GLY A 492 -8.52 18.54 12.72
C GLY A 492 -9.22 19.14 11.49
N GLY A 493 -9.70 20.37 11.61
CA GLY A 493 -10.58 21.03 10.65
C GLY A 493 -12.09 20.87 10.91
N SER A 494 -12.54 20.00 11.84
CA SER A 494 -13.94 19.95 12.28
C SER A 494 -14.32 21.29 12.96
N PRO A 495 -15.49 21.87 12.69
CA PRO A 495 -15.91 23.14 13.30
C PRO A 495 -16.31 22.97 14.77
N VAL A 496 -15.98 23.95 15.60
CA VAL A 496 -16.53 24.10 16.94
C VAL A 496 -18.03 24.39 16.83
N ALA A 497 -18.85 23.53 17.44
CA ALA A 497 -20.32 23.57 17.37
C ALA A 497 -21.01 23.70 18.74
N GLU A 498 -20.33 23.36 19.84
CA GLU A 498 -20.82 23.49 21.20
C GLU A 498 -19.65 23.58 22.21
N ASP A 499 -19.95 23.64 23.51
CA ASP A 499 -18.95 23.50 24.58
C ASP A 499 -18.33 22.09 24.57
N MET A 500 -17.03 22.03 24.30
CA MET A 500 -16.28 20.80 24.04
C MET A 500 -15.21 20.58 25.11
N ASP A 501 -15.13 19.35 25.64
CA ASP A 501 -13.97 18.87 26.41
C ASP A 501 -13.39 17.68 25.65
N LEU A 502 -12.13 17.82 25.22
CA LEU A 502 -11.46 16.98 24.23
C LEU A 502 -10.09 16.53 24.73
N THR A 503 -9.76 15.27 24.44
CA THR A 503 -8.40 14.73 24.50
C THR A 503 -7.95 14.35 23.10
N SER A 504 -6.68 14.58 22.74
CA SER A 504 -6.19 14.42 21.37
C SER A 504 -5.05 13.41 21.20
N LEU A 505 -4.87 12.94 19.97
CA LEU A 505 -3.69 12.25 19.47
C LEU A 505 -3.13 13.01 18.27
N GLU A 506 -1.79 13.09 18.18
CA GLU A 506 -1.11 13.65 17.01
C GLU A 506 -1.29 12.75 15.78
N LEU A 507 -1.28 13.34 14.57
CA LEU A 507 -1.38 12.63 13.29
C LEU A 507 -0.07 12.68 12.50
N ILE A 508 0.70 11.60 12.55
CA ILE A 508 1.89 11.43 11.70
C ILE A 508 1.51 10.95 10.29
N THR A 509 2.30 11.35 9.28
CA THR A 509 2.06 11.00 7.86
C THR A 509 3.21 10.17 7.30
N ASP A 510 2.90 9.03 6.68
CA ASP A 510 3.91 8.18 6.04
C ASP A 510 4.44 8.75 4.70
N ASN A 511 5.46 8.09 4.15
CA ASN A 511 6.08 8.44 2.86
C ASN A 511 5.12 8.34 1.65
N GLU A 512 3.97 7.68 1.79
CA GLU A 512 2.97 7.51 0.74
C GLU A 512 1.77 8.47 0.86
N GLY A 513 1.63 9.18 1.99
CA GLY A 513 0.55 10.14 2.27
C GLY A 513 -0.62 9.56 3.08
N VAL A 514 -0.41 8.45 3.79
CA VAL A 514 -1.34 7.87 4.76
C VAL A 514 -1.07 8.51 6.13
N GLU A 515 -2.12 9.00 6.79
CA GLU A 515 -2.03 9.58 8.14
C GLU A 515 -2.45 8.52 9.17
N TYR A 516 -1.80 8.56 10.34
CA TYR A 516 -1.94 7.63 11.47
C TYR A 516 -2.00 8.43 12.78
N ALA A 517 -2.84 8.03 13.72
CA ALA A 517 -2.74 8.47 15.11
C ALA A 517 -1.45 7.90 15.72
N GLU A 518 -0.60 8.79 16.23
CA GLU A 518 0.61 8.39 16.95
C GLU A 518 0.25 7.84 18.33
N ILE A 519 0.87 6.72 18.70
CA ILE A 519 0.67 6.03 19.96
C ILE A 519 2.05 5.83 20.59
N SER A 520 2.34 6.63 21.62
CA SER A 520 3.63 6.68 22.32
C SER A 520 3.56 6.15 23.75
N SER A 521 2.34 6.02 24.31
CA SER A 521 2.10 5.64 25.71
C SER A 521 0.84 4.79 25.90
N LYS A 522 0.71 4.18 27.08
CA LYS A 522 -0.52 3.49 27.53
C LYS A 522 -1.76 4.40 27.47
N LYS A 523 -1.62 5.69 27.80
CA LYS A 523 -2.70 6.68 27.70
C LYS A 523 -3.15 6.85 26.24
N ASP A 524 -2.20 6.93 25.32
CA ASP A 524 -2.47 7.11 23.89
C ASP A 524 -3.17 5.89 23.30
N LEU A 525 -2.75 4.68 23.69
CA LEU A 525 -3.39 3.43 23.27
C LEU A 525 -4.84 3.36 23.79
N MET A 526 -5.09 3.69 25.05
CA MET A 526 -6.44 3.74 25.62
C MET A 526 -7.31 4.81 24.95
N LEU A 527 -6.74 5.95 24.58
CA LEU A 527 -7.43 7.01 23.84
C LEU A 527 -7.75 6.58 22.40
N PHE A 528 -6.81 5.92 21.72
CA PHE A 528 -7.00 5.33 20.40
C PHE A 528 -8.13 4.29 20.41
N TYR A 529 -8.16 3.37 21.39
CA TYR A 529 -9.26 2.41 21.55
C TYR A 529 -10.62 3.06 21.84
N ASN A 530 -10.66 4.26 22.43
CA ASN A 530 -11.90 5.02 22.57
C ASN A 530 -12.30 5.71 21.26
N ILE A 531 -11.34 6.19 20.46
CA ILE A 531 -11.59 6.70 19.10
C ILE A 531 -12.13 5.60 18.18
N LEU A 532 -11.60 4.36 18.27
CA LEU A 532 -12.07 3.23 17.45
C LEU A 532 -13.52 2.79 17.73
N LYS A 533 -14.11 3.20 18.86
CA LYS A 533 -15.55 3.03 19.13
C LYS A 533 -16.44 4.01 18.35
N SER A 534 -15.83 5.05 17.76
CA SER A 534 -16.51 6.11 17.00
C SER A 534 -16.11 6.11 15.53
N ASP A 535 -14.92 5.61 15.16
CA ASP A 535 -14.50 5.43 13.77
C ASP A 535 -13.43 4.32 13.67
N ASP A 536 -13.85 3.08 13.40
CA ASP A 536 -12.97 1.89 13.37
C ASP A 536 -12.00 1.84 12.17
N ARG A 537 -12.08 2.84 11.27
CA ARG A 537 -11.15 3.03 10.15
C ARG A 537 -9.88 3.79 10.56
N VAL A 538 -9.82 4.38 11.75
CA VAL A 538 -8.68 5.21 12.16
C VAL A 538 -7.41 4.36 12.26
N ASN A 539 -6.34 4.86 11.65
CA ASN A 539 -5.03 4.22 11.62
C ASN A 539 -4.28 4.49 12.92
N GLY A 540 -3.61 3.49 13.47
CA GLY A 540 -2.73 3.62 14.65
C GLY A 540 -1.29 3.33 14.29
N TRP A 541 -0.34 4.06 14.87
CA TRP A 541 1.09 3.85 14.67
C TRP A 541 1.83 3.90 16.00
N LEU A 542 2.44 2.77 16.40
CA LEU A 542 3.27 2.71 17.61
C LEU A 542 4.63 3.38 17.36
N THR A 543 5.04 4.29 18.24
CA THR A 543 6.39 4.88 18.24
C THR A 543 7.24 4.46 19.44
N GLN A 544 6.66 3.75 20.41
CA GLN A 544 7.32 3.13 21.55
C GLN A 544 6.66 1.79 21.90
N ASP A 545 7.31 1.01 22.76
CA ASP A 545 6.70 -0.21 23.32
C ASP A 545 5.72 0.17 24.42
N ILE A 546 4.54 -0.46 24.45
CA ILE A 546 3.42 -0.07 25.30
C ILE A 546 3.12 -1.19 26.30
N ASP A 547 3.60 -1.02 27.53
CA ASP A 547 3.13 -1.82 28.67
C ASP A 547 1.74 -1.31 29.11
N VAL A 548 0.77 -2.22 29.18
CA VAL A 548 -0.60 -1.94 29.60
C VAL A 548 -0.80 -2.21 31.11
N GLU A 549 0.23 -2.69 31.82
CA GLU A 549 0.29 -2.88 33.28
C GLU A 549 -0.80 -3.84 33.81
N ASN A 550 -1.11 -4.90 33.06
CA ASN A 550 -2.21 -5.85 33.29
C ASN A 550 -3.62 -5.22 33.20
N GLY A 551 -3.74 -4.02 32.62
CA GLY A 551 -5.01 -3.32 32.42
C GLY A 551 -5.88 -3.93 31.32
N GLU A 552 -7.20 -3.78 31.47
CA GLU A 552 -8.15 -4.17 30.43
C GLU A 552 -8.32 -3.06 29.37
N VAL A 553 -8.16 -3.43 28.10
CA VAL A 553 -8.27 -2.51 26.97
C VAL A 553 -9.59 -2.75 26.24
N SER A 554 -10.63 -2.11 26.76
CA SER A 554 -11.89 -1.87 26.06
C SER A 554 -12.64 -3.13 25.60
N VAL A 555 -13.43 -3.69 26.54
CA VAL A 555 -14.50 -4.71 26.46
C VAL A 555 -15.33 -4.94 25.16
N ASN A 556 -15.20 -4.14 24.09
CA ASN A 556 -16.14 -4.20 22.97
C ASN A 556 -15.63 -3.70 21.59
N LEU A 557 -14.34 -3.85 21.23
CA LEU A 557 -13.89 -3.52 19.86
C LEU A 557 -14.31 -4.61 18.85
N GLN A 558 -15.56 -4.50 18.37
CA GLN A 558 -16.22 -5.50 17.50
C GLN A 558 -15.60 -5.63 16.10
N THR A 559 -15.06 -4.55 15.54
CA THR A 559 -14.41 -4.59 14.22
C THR A 559 -13.26 -3.59 14.18
N TYR A 560 -12.24 -3.89 13.38
CA TYR A 560 -11.21 -2.91 13.01
C TYR A 560 -11.00 -2.89 11.49
N ARG A 561 -11.14 -1.72 10.87
CA ARG A 561 -10.97 -1.48 9.42
C ARG A 561 -9.71 -0.69 9.07
N GLY A 562 -9.05 -0.07 10.06
CA GLY A 562 -7.83 0.72 9.87
C GLY A 562 -6.57 -0.10 9.54
N ILE A 563 -5.43 0.61 9.43
CA ILE A 563 -4.09 0.03 9.48
C ILE A 563 -3.50 0.33 10.86
N PHE A 564 -3.22 -0.72 11.62
CA PHE A 564 -2.38 -0.67 12.81
C PHE A 564 -0.94 -1.04 12.42
N GLU A 565 -0.05 -0.06 12.53
CA GLU A 565 1.38 -0.16 12.25
C GLU A 565 2.14 -0.23 13.57
N GLY A 566 2.68 -1.40 13.89
CA GLY A 566 3.49 -1.58 15.09
C GLY A 566 4.91 -1.05 14.94
N ASN A 567 5.42 -0.83 13.72
CA ASN A 567 6.77 -0.30 13.47
C ASN A 567 7.92 -1.08 14.18
N GLY A 568 7.66 -2.33 14.59
CA GLY A 568 8.58 -3.17 15.36
C GLY A 568 8.48 -3.04 16.89
N HIS A 569 7.41 -2.44 17.40
CA HIS A 569 7.15 -2.26 18.83
C HIS A 569 6.24 -3.33 19.43
N THR A 570 6.36 -3.51 20.75
CA THR A 570 5.56 -4.44 21.54
C THR A 570 4.35 -3.74 22.17
N ILE A 571 3.20 -4.42 22.20
CA ILE A 571 2.14 -4.19 23.19
C ILE A 571 2.23 -5.34 24.18
N SER A 572 2.31 -5.05 25.49
CA SER A 572 2.48 -6.06 26.53
C SER A 572 1.49 -5.93 27.69
N ASN A 573 1.31 -7.03 28.43
CA ASN A 573 0.54 -7.08 29.69
C ASN A 573 -0.89 -6.53 29.56
N MET A 574 -1.61 -6.94 28.52
CA MET A 574 -2.94 -6.44 28.19
C MET A 574 -4.02 -7.50 28.44
N LYS A 575 -5.18 -7.07 28.92
CA LYS A 575 -6.37 -7.94 29.03
C LYS A 575 -7.49 -7.50 28.10
N ASN A 576 -8.26 -8.47 27.61
CA ASN A 576 -9.50 -8.26 26.87
C ASN A 576 -10.46 -9.43 27.18
N GLU A 577 -11.41 -9.21 28.09
CA GLU A 577 -12.19 -10.29 28.71
C GLU A 577 -13.62 -10.42 28.12
N MET A 578 -13.93 -9.71 27.02
CA MET A 578 -15.28 -9.66 26.44
C MET A 578 -15.37 -9.75 24.91
N SER A 579 -14.25 -9.70 24.16
CA SER A 579 -14.30 -9.71 22.69
C SER A 579 -13.70 -10.94 22.00
N ALA A 580 -13.18 -11.91 22.77
CA ALA A 580 -12.47 -13.14 22.34
C ALA A 580 -11.20 -12.94 21.47
N GLY A 581 -11.03 -11.78 20.83
CA GLY A 581 -9.80 -11.34 20.20
C GLY A 581 -9.00 -10.44 21.14
N GLY A 582 -7.68 -10.64 21.25
CA GLY A 582 -6.84 -9.80 22.13
C GLY A 582 -6.83 -8.32 21.70
N PHE A 583 -6.51 -8.02 20.43
CA PHE A 583 -6.55 -6.66 19.90
C PHE A 583 -7.96 -6.23 19.44
N CYS A 584 -8.69 -7.04 18.67
CA CYS A 584 -10.08 -6.76 18.27
C CYS A 584 -10.86 -8.05 17.94
N ARG A 585 -12.19 -8.04 17.93
CA ARG A 585 -12.98 -9.24 17.52
C ARG A 585 -12.80 -9.57 16.03
N THR A 586 -13.26 -8.71 15.13
CA THR A 586 -13.20 -8.98 13.67
C THR A 586 -12.28 -8.01 12.94
N LEU A 587 -11.11 -8.47 12.51
CA LEU A 587 -10.18 -7.67 11.72
C LEU A 587 -10.63 -7.63 10.25
N LYS A 588 -11.02 -6.45 9.74
CA LYS A 588 -11.38 -6.19 8.33
C LYS A 588 -10.38 -5.23 7.63
N GLY A 589 -9.31 -4.85 8.34
CA GLY A 589 -8.23 -3.95 7.94
C GLY A 589 -6.84 -4.62 7.90
N ILE A 590 -5.83 -3.96 8.46
CA ILE A 590 -4.44 -4.47 8.55
C ILE A 590 -3.90 -4.31 9.97
N VAL A 591 -3.26 -5.36 10.50
CA VAL A 591 -2.35 -5.27 11.66
C VAL A 591 -0.98 -5.77 11.20
N ARG A 592 0.08 -4.97 11.37
CA ARG A 592 1.42 -5.39 10.93
C ARG A 592 2.58 -4.84 11.75
N ASN A 593 3.69 -5.56 11.74
CA ASN A 593 4.93 -5.21 12.45
C ASN A 593 4.74 -4.96 13.96
N VAL A 594 3.84 -5.71 14.61
CA VAL A 594 3.55 -5.61 16.06
C VAL A 594 4.05 -6.86 16.77
N CYS A 595 4.62 -6.69 17.97
CA CYS A 595 4.80 -7.79 18.93
C CYS A 595 3.68 -7.77 19.98
N PHE A 596 3.05 -8.92 20.24
CA PHE A 596 2.02 -9.10 21.26
C PHE A 596 2.55 -10.06 22.35
N GLU A 597 2.66 -9.56 23.58
CA GLU A 597 3.36 -10.25 24.67
C GLU A 597 2.56 -10.26 25.99
N ASN A 598 2.39 -11.44 26.62
CA ASN A 598 1.56 -11.62 27.82
C ASN A 598 0.17 -10.93 27.71
N ILE A 599 -0.47 -11.07 26.54
CA ILE A 599 -1.86 -10.67 26.30
C ILE A 599 -2.78 -11.80 26.77
N SER A 600 -3.82 -11.45 27.52
CA SER A 600 -4.87 -12.38 27.98
C SER A 600 -6.16 -12.13 27.20
N ALA A 601 -6.55 -13.07 26.35
CA ALA A 601 -7.79 -13.05 25.58
C ALA A 601 -8.75 -14.15 26.07
N SER A 602 -9.81 -13.77 26.76
CA SER A 602 -10.79 -14.71 27.33
C SER A 602 -12.21 -14.14 27.25
N THR A 603 -13.21 -14.93 27.63
CA THR A 603 -14.59 -14.44 27.84
C THR A 603 -15.16 -15.03 29.13
N TYR A 604 -14.77 -14.47 30.28
CA TYR A 604 -15.23 -14.98 31.57
C TYR A 604 -16.58 -14.35 31.96
N GLY A 605 -17.60 -15.18 32.21
CA GLY A 605 -18.86 -14.74 32.84
C GLY A 605 -19.93 -14.10 31.94
N VAL A 606 -19.86 -14.21 30.60
CA VAL A 606 -20.90 -13.67 29.70
C VAL A 606 -21.59 -14.77 28.89
N GLY A 607 -22.88 -15.01 29.14
CA GLY A 607 -23.70 -16.02 28.43
C GLY A 607 -24.09 -15.65 27.00
N GLY A 608 -23.15 -15.17 26.18
CA GLY A 608 -23.36 -14.73 24.80
C GLY A 608 -22.38 -15.39 23.82
N SER A 609 -22.82 -15.65 22.60
CA SER A 609 -21.97 -16.24 21.56
C SER A 609 -21.07 -15.17 20.92
N TYR A 610 -19.84 -15.05 21.44
CA TYR A 610 -18.84 -14.07 20.98
C TYR A 610 -17.78 -14.65 20.03
N GLY A 611 -17.53 -15.96 20.05
CA GLY A 611 -16.88 -16.68 18.95
C GLY A 611 -15.47 -17.16 19.21
N ALA A 612 -14.79 -17.53 18.13
CA ALA A 612 -13.43 -18.05 18.12
C ALA A 612 -12.42 -17.12 18.84
N ALA A 613 -11.38 -17.68 19.46
CA ALA A 613 -10.42 -16.91 20.26
C ALA A 613 -9.01 -16.84 19.64
N GLY A 614 -8.35 -15.68 19.76
CA GLY A 614 -6.97 -15.50 19.29
C GLY A 614 -6.39 -14.10 19.53
N ILE A 615 -5.06 -13.97 19.64
CA ILE A 615 -4.45 -12.77 20.22
C ILE A 615 -4.57 -11.51 19.34
N VAL A 616 -4.45 -11.62 18.03
CA VAL A 616 -4.68 -10.47 17.15
C VAL A 616 -6.18 -10.27 16.93
N CYS A 617 -6.93 -11.34 16.63
CA CYS A 617 -8.39 -11.26 16.53
C CYS A 617 -9.12 -12.60 16.61
N SER A 618 -10.41 -12.57 16.94
CA SER A 618 -11.31 -13.74 16.79
C SER A 618 -11.43 -14.18 15.34
N ILE A 619 -11.69 -13.23 14.43
CA ILE A 619 -11.99 -13.49 13.02
C ILE A 619 -11.13 -12.59 12.15
N ASN A 620 -10.16 -13.17 11.44
CA ASN A 620 -9.36 -12.45 10.46
C ASN A 620 -10.05 -12.45 9.08
N ARG A 621 -10.59 -11.29 8.69
CA ARG A 621 -10.99 -10.91 7.32
C ARG A 621 -10.08 -9.80 6.78
N GLY A 622 -8.83 -9.78 7.24
CA GLY A 622 -7.84 -8.72 7.00
C GLY A 622 -6.44 -9.28 6.77
N LEU A 623 -5.45 -8.40 6.78
CA LEU A 623 -4.03 -8.76 6.68
C LEU A 623 -3.38 -8.68 8.05
N ILE A 624 -2.92 -9.82 8.56
CA ILE A 624 -1.96 -9.89 9.67
C ILE A 624 -0.60 -10.18 9.04
N GLN A 625 0.38 -9.30 9.24
CA GLN A 625 1.71 -9.47 8.62
C GLN A 625 2.86 -9.06 9.55
N ASN A 626 3.95 -9.84 9.57
CA ASN A 626 5.14 -9.54 10.37
C ASN A 626 4.80 -9.37 11.86
N CYS A 627 3.91 -10.20 12.41
CA CYS A 627 3.51 -10.13 13.81
C CYS A 627 4.16 -11.25 14.63
N GLN A 628 4.62 -10.89 15.83
CA GLN A 628 5.12 -11.79 16.87
C GLN A 628 4.02 -11.98 17.90
N VAL A 629 3.71 -13.22 18.28
CA VAL A 629 2.70 -13.55 19.31
C VAL A 629 3.34 -14.48 20.33
N VAL A 630 3.82 -13.95 21.45
CA VAL A 630 4.64 -14.68 22.45
C VAL A 630 4.08 -14.60 23.87
N ASP A 631 4.14 -15.70 24.62
CA ASP A 631 3.78 -15.79 26.06
C ASP A 631 2.33 -15.40 26.41
N ASN A 632 1.41 -15.50 25.44
CA ASN A 632 0.02 -15.09 25.59
C ASN A 632 -0.87 -16.20 26.15
N LYS A 633 -2.06 -15.82 26.64
CA LYS A 633 -3.05 -16.72 27.27
C LYS A 633 -4.40 -16.58 26.57
N MET A 634 -5.00 -17.71 26.19
CA MET A 634 -6.32 -17.76 25.54
C MET A 634 -7.28 -18.69 26.29
N GLY A 635 -8.55 -18.30 26.41
CA GLY A 635 -9.62 -19.16 26.94
C GLY A 635 -10.35 -19.93 25.84
N VAL A 636 -10.69 -21.20 26.10
CA VAL A 636 -11.67 -21.96 25.28
C VAL A 636 -13.09 -21.53 25.64
N ILE A 637 -13.98 -21.46 24.64
CA ILE A 637 -15.32 -20.87 24.75
C ILE A 637 -16.38 -21.88 24.28
N ARG A 638 -17.35 -22.20 25.15
CA ARG A 638 -18.56 -22.98 24.80
C ARG A 638 -19.69 -22.04 24.41
N ASN A 639 -20.36 -22.33 23.31
CA ASN A 639 -21.46 -21.55 22.78
C ASN A 639 -22.81 -22.05 23.31
N SER A 640 -23.29 -21.42 24.39
CA SER A 640 -24.57 -21.76 25.07
C SER A 640 -25.84 -21.57 24.24
N TRP A 641 -25.73 -21.11 22.99
CA TRP A 641 -26.86 -20.86 22.08
C TRP A 641 -27.00 -21.94 20.99
N THR A 642 -26.25 -23.04 21.13
CA THR A 642 -26.30 -24.23 20.27
C THR A 642 -26.61 -25.46 21.12
N GLU A 643 -27.35 -26.42 20.57
CA GLU A 643 -27.57 -27.73 21.20
C GLU A 643 -26.98 -28.85 20.31
N PRO A 644 -26.00 -29.62 20.80
CA PRO A 644 -25.22 -29.39 22.02
C PRO A 644 -24.38 -28.10 21.94
N ALA A 645 -23.93 -27.60 23.08
CA ALA A 645 -23.18 -26.35 23.18
C ALA A 645 -21.78 -26.49 22.56
N ALA A 646 -21.64 -26.08 21.29
CA ALA A 646 -20.43 -26.24 20.50
C ALA A 646 -19.26 -25.41 21.06
N ILE A 647 -18.04 -25.95 20.97
CA ILE A 647 -16.82 -25.18 21.26
C ILE A 647 -16.41 -24.38 20.01
N GLU A 648 -16.10 -23.10 20.21
CA GLU A 648 -15.59 -22.22 19.16
C GLU A 648 -14.06 -22.42 18.97
N PRO A 649 -13.51 -22.31 17.74
CA PRO A 649 -12.09 -22.49 17.48
C PRO A 649 -11.17 -21.54 18.28
N VAL A 650 -10.01 -22.03 18.70
CA VAL A 650 -8.94 -21.24 19.33
C VAL A 650 -7.67 -21.33 18.48
N GLY A 651 -7.09 -20.18 18.14
CA GLY A 651 -5.85 -20.11 17.37
C GLY A 651 -4.95 -18.97 17.82
N THR A 652 -3.65 -19.23 17.95
CA THR A 652 -2.71 -18.33 18.65
C THR A 652 -2.70 -16.91 18.07
N VAL A 653 -2.66 -16.77 16.75
CA VAL A 653 -2.63 -15.47 16.07
C VAL A 653 -4.06 -14.97 15.85
N ALA A 654 -4.96 -15.85 15.40
CA ALA A 654 -6.38 -15.56 15.29
C ALA A 654 -7.23 -16.82 15.47
N GLY A 655 -8.48 -16.70 15.92
CA GLY A 655 -9.37 -17.86 16.08
C GLY A 655 -9.71 -18.52 14.75
N ILE A 656 -10.35 -17.76 13.84
CA ILE A 656 -10.65 -18.17 12.47
C ILE A 656 -9.93 -17.24 11.49
N ASN A 657 -9.11 -17.82 10.62
CA ASN A 657 -8.52 -17.14 9.48
C ASN A 657 -9.34 -17.34 8.21
N MET A 658 -10.25 -16.40 7.95
CA MET A 658 -10.84 -16.20 6.62
C MET A 658 -9.91 -15.38 5.71
N GLY A 659 -8.67 -15.19 6.15
CA GLY A 659 -7.86 -14.02 5.86
C GLY A 659 -6.46 -14.36 5.35
N VAL A 660 -5.53 -13.40 5.47
CA VAL A 660 -4.11 -13.60 5.19
C VAL A 660 -3.36 -13.34 6.48
N ILE A 661 -2.73 -14.39 7.00
CA ILE A 661 -1.70 -14.30 8.03
C ILE A 661 -0.39 -14.66 7.35
N LYS A 662 0.60 -13.78 7.37
CA LYS A 662 1.86 -14.07 6.67
C LYS A 662 3.11 -13.45 7.27
N ASP A 663 4.23 -14.15 7.12
CA ASP A 663 5.53 -13.76 7.69
C ASP A 663 5.44 -13.52 9.23
N CYS A 664 4.61 -14.28 9.94
CA CYS A 664 4.35 -14.16 11.38
C CYS A 664 4.87 -15.38 12.17
N TYR A 665 4.99 -15.27 13.51
CA TYR A 665 5.18 -16.47 14.33
C TYR A 665 4.51 -16.41 15.70
N ALA A 666 4.28 -17.60 16.27
CA ALA A 666 3.71 -17.81 17.60
C ALA A 666 4.64 -18.70 18.46
N ALA A 667 4.90 -18.34 19.72
CA ALA A 667 5.74 -19.13 20.64
C ALA A 667 5.30 -18.96 22.10
N LYS A 668 5.59 -19.93 22.97
CA LYS A 668 5.22 -19.94 24.42
C LYS A 668 3.74 -19.69 24.78
N ASN A 669 2.84 -19.59 23.82
CA ASN A 669 1.44 -19.26 24.10
C ASN A 669 0.72 -20.45 24.76
N SER A 670 -0.20 -20.17 25.66
CA SER A 670 -0.96 -21.15 26.43
C SER A 670 -2.47 -21.00 26.20
N VAL A 671 -3.18 -22.12 26.22
CA VAL A 671 -4.64 -22.16 26.10
C VAL A 671 -5.20 -22.83 27.35
N ASP A 672 -6.17 -22.17 27.99
CA ASP A 672 -6.96 -22.77 29.06
C ASP A 672 -7.95 -23.77 28.46
N THR A 673 -7.62 -25.05 28.57
CA THR A 673 -8.43 -26.17 28.08
C THR A 673 -9.40 -26.72 29.13
N THR A 674 -9.65 -26.04 30.25
CA THR A 674 -10.67 -26.49 31.24
C THR A 674 -12.09 -26.55 30.65
N GLN A 675 -12.33 -25.84 29.54
CA GLN A 675 -13.57 -25.86 28.77
C GLN A 675 -13.54 -26.82 27.57
N ILE A 676 -12.69 -27.87 27.62
CA ILE A 676 -12.71 -29.02 26.70
C ILE A 676 -13.00 -30.28 27.53
N LEU A 677 -14.03 -31.06 27.17
CA LEU A 677 -14.34 -32.36 27.82
C LEU A 677 -13.43 -33.49 27.29
N GLU A 678 -13.60 -34.70 27.78
CA GLU A 678 -12.79 -35.85 27.34
C GLU A 678 -13.24 -36.40 25.97
N GLU A 679 -14.53 -36.24 25.64
CA GLU A 679 -15.12 -36.56 24.35
C GLU A 679 -14.88 -35.49 23.25
N ASP A 680 -14.44 -34.29 23.64
CA ASP A 680 -14.24 -33.17 22.72
C ASP A 680 -12.94 -33.34 21.89
N ASP A 681 -13.06 -33.43 20.57
CA ASP A 681 -11.90 -33.56 19.68
C ASP A 681 -11.07 -32.26 19.63
N LYS A 682 -10.01 -32.24 20.44
CA LYS A 682 -9.03 -31.15 20.54
C LYS A 682 -8.46 -30.71 19.20
N SER A 683 -8.34 -31.60 18.19
CA SER A 683 -7.86 -31.21 16.86
C SER A 683 -8.84 -30.30 16.10
N LYS A 684 -10.15 -30.39 16.38
CA LYS A 684 -11.17 -29.51 15.79
C LYS A 684 -11.33 -28.17 16.53
N ILE A 685 -10.65 -28.01 17.66
CA ILE A 685 -10.75 -26.86 18.56
C ILE A 685 -9.47 -26.03 18.55
N LEU A 686 -8.31 -26.67 18.67
CA LEU A 686 -7.01 -26.03 18.87
C LEU A 686 -6.21 -25.96 17.57
N TYR A 687 -5.89 -24.75 17.12
CA TYR A 687 -5.18 -24.48 15.88
C TYR A 687 -3.86 -23.76 16.16
N PRO A 688 -2.73 -24.16 15.54
CA PRO A 688 -1.42 -23.61 15.89
C PRO A 688 -1.25 -22.13 15.55
N ILE A 689 -1.91 -21.66 14.48
CA ILE A 689 -1.93 -20.25 14.05
C ILE A 689 -3.36 -19.70 14.06
N ALA A 690 -4.26 -20.37 13.32
CA ALA A 690 -5.69 -20.07 13.22
C ALA A 690 -6.42 -21.21 12.49
N LYS A 691 -7.74 -21.35 12.71
CA LYS A 691 -8.59 -22.21 11.87
C LYS A 691 -8.69 -21.62 10.46
N ASN A 692 -8.09 -22.26 9.46
CA ASN A 692 -7.79 -21.61 8.20
C ASN A 692 -8.78 -21.94 7.06
N TYR A 693 -9.48 -20.91 6.58
CA TYR A 693 -10.24 -20.91 5.33
C TYR A 693 -9.62 -19.99 4.26
N GLY A 694 -8.68 -19.12 4.63
CA GLY A 694 -8.01 -18.14 3.77
C GLY A 694 -6.66 -18.61 3.25
N VAL A 695 -5.59 -17.91 3.65
CA VAL A 695 -4.19 -18.21 3.34
C VAL A 695 -3.34 -18.00 4.60
N ILE A 696 -2.47 -18.96 4.92
CA ILE A 696 -1.40 -18.80 5.90
C ILE A 696 -0.07 -19.04 5.19
N GLU A 697 0.73 -17.99 4.98
CA GLU A 697 1.96 -18.03 4.16
C GLU A 697 3.18 -17.67 5.01
N ASN A 698 4.21 -18.54 5.06
CA ASN A 698 5.46 -18.24 5.77
C ASN A 698 5.25 -17.94 7.27
N CYS A 699 4.39 -18.72 7.94
CA CYS A 699 4.09 -18.59 9.38
C CYS A 699 4.57 -19.80 10.17
N TYR A 700 5.09 -19.55 11.38
CA TYR A 700 5.74 -20.56 12.21
C TYR A 700 5.15 -20.62 13.62
N TYR A 701 5.14 -21.81 14.24
CA TYR A 701 4.75 -21.97 15.63
C TYR A 701 5.76 -22.83 16.40
N GLU A 702 5.93 -22.55 17.69
CA GLU A 702 6.75 -23.37 18.59
C GLU A 702 6.08 -24.73 18.83
N ALA A 703 6.83 -25.80 18.60
CA ALA A 703 6.37 -27.18 18.72
C ALA A 703 7.49 -28.08 19.28
N GLU A 704 7.12 -29.20 19.91
CA GLU A 704 8.09 -30.19 20.43
C GLU A 704 8.93 -30.84 19.30
N THR A 705 8.38 -30.90 18.09
CA THR A 705 8.96 -31.52 16.90
C THR A 705 8.77 -30.64 15.68
N GLU A 706 9.65 -30.80 14.67
CA GLU A 706 9.52 -30.13 13.39
C GLU A 706 8.30 -30.67 12.61
N GLN A 707 7.40 -29.78 12.19
CA GLN A 707 6.16 -30.11 11.48
C GLN A 707 6.01 -29.19 10.26
N GLU A 708 5.50 -29.71 9.14
CA GLU A 708 5.28 -28.97 7.90
C GLU A 708 3.83 -29.21 7.44
N ALA A 709 3.10 -28.14 7.12
CA ALA A 709 1.73 -28.19 6.59
C ALA A 709 1.58 -27.26 5.37
N GLU A 710 0.61 -27.53 4.49
CA GLU A 710 0.38 -26.68 3.31
C GLU A 710 -0.27 -25.35 3.68
N ALA A 711 0.02 -24.28 2.92
CA ALA A 711 -0.50 -22.92 3.15
C ALA A 711 -2.03 -22.77 3.04
N SER A 712 -2.70 -23.80 2.55
CA SER A 712 -4.16 -23.94 2.36
C SER A 712 -4.80 -25.02 3.23
N ASP A 713 -4.03 -25.67 4.11
CA ASP A 713 -4.51 -26.61 5.13
C ASP A 713 -5.40 -25.88 6.16
N GLU A 714 -6.35 -26.56 6.80
CA GLU A 714 -7.19 -25.99 7.86
C GLU A 714 -6.35 -25.70 9.13
N HIS A 715 -5.26 -26.45 9.33
CA HIS A 715 -4.29 -26.28 10.42
C HIS A 715 -2.99 -25.57 10.00
N ALA A 716 -3.01 -24.87 8.86
CA ALA A 716 -1.82 -24.32 8.21
C ALA A 716 -0.89 -23.50 9.12
N GLY A 717 0.39 -23.84 9.06
CA GLY A 717 1.49 -23.27 9.83
C GLY A 717 2.66 -24.26 9.82
N ILE A 718 3.87 -23.80 10.12
CA ILE A 718 5.05 -24.65 10.13
C ILE A 718 5.56 -24.77 11.57
N GLY A 719 5.43 -25.96 12.16
CA GLY A 719 5.92 -26.26 13.50
C GLY A 719 7.45 -26.32 13.53
N LYS A 720 8.04 -25.59 14.47
CA LYS A 720 9.48 -25.44 14.62
C LYS A 720 9.87 -25.59 16.08
N THR A 721 10.92 -26.35 16.32
CA THR A 721 11.46 -26.56 17.66
C THR A 721 12.05 -25.27 18.24
N GLN A 722 12.09 -25.14 19.57
CA GLN A 722 12.71 -23.99 20.24
C GLN A 722 14.17 -23.79 19.79
N ALA A 723 14.92 -24.88 19.57
CA ALA A 723 16.27 -24.83 18.99
C ALA A 723 16.28 -24.30 17.55
N SER A 724 15.29 -24.67 16.72
CA SER A 724 15.12 -24.16 15.35
C SER A 724 14.81 -22.65 15.34
N PHE A 725 13.99 -22.17 16.27
CA PHE A 725 13.81 -20.72 16.51
C PHE A 725 15.11 -20.03 16.94
N ALA A 726 15.78 -20.52 17.97
CA ALA A 726 17.03 -19.94 18.49
C ALA A 726 18.20 -19.97 17.48
N SER A 727 18.19 -20.91 16.53
CA SER A 727 19.26 -21.06 15.53
C SER A 727 19.36 -19.94 14.50
N GLY A 728 18.35 -19.07 14.38
CA GLY A 728 18.25 -18.10 13.28
C GLY A 728 17.58 -18.64 12.01
N ALA A 729 17.28 -19.95 11.93
CA ALA A 729 16.59 -20.54 10.79
C ALA A 729 15.25 -19.86 10.52
N VAL A 730 14.42 -19.72 11.56
CA VAL A 730 13.08 -19.10 11.42
C VAL A 730 13.20 -17.62 11.04
N CYS A 731 14.14 -16.85 11.60
CA CYS A 731 14.40 -15.47 11.21
C CYS A 731 14.75 -15.34 9.70
N TYR A 732 15.61 -16.21 9.19
CA TYR A 732 15.98 -16.20 7.77
C TYR A 732 14.82 -16.61 6.85
N LEU A 733 13.96 -17.54 7.29
CA LEU A 733 12.77 -17.98 6.55
C LEU A 733 11.64 -16.94 6.56
N LEU A 734 11.32 -16.35 7.71
CA LEU A 734 10.41 -15.21 7.84
C LEU A 734 10.79 -14.05 6.91
N ASN A 735 12.08 -13.79 6.77
CA ASN A 735 12.63 -12.81 5.81
C ASN A 735 12.65 -13.28 4.34
N GLN A 736 12.00 -14.39 4.00
CA GLN A 736 11.94 -14.99 2.66
C GLN A 736 13.33 -15.22 2.06
N LYS A 737 14.30 -15.59 2.91
CA LYS A 737 15.72 -15.84 2.58
C LYS A 737 16.47 -14.58 2.12
N VAL A 738 16.08 -13.40 2.64
CA VAL A 738 16.70 -12.08 2.37
C VAL A 738 17.49 -11.58 3.59
N SER A 739 18.76 -11.22 3.35
CA SER A 739 19.67 -10.62 4.36
C SER A 739 20.37 -9.36 3.80
N ASP A 740 19.76 -8.66 2.83
CA ASP A 740 20.43 -7.59 2.08
C ASP A 740 20.29 -6.19 2.70
N GLY A 741 19.65 -6.09 3.88
CA GLY A 741 19.36 -4.84 4.59
C GLY A 741 17.97 -4.25 4.28
N THR A 742 17.11 -4.93 3.52
CA THR A 742 15.67 -4.58 3.43
C THR A 742 14.75 -5.57 4.14
N GLN A 743 15.31 -6.45 4.96
CA GLN A 743 14.55 -7.46 5.70
C GLN A 743 13.91 -6.88 6.99
N VAL A 744 12.88 -7.54 7.50
CA VAL A 744 12.04 -7.03 8.61
C VAL A 744 12.37 -7.71 9.93
N TRP A 745 12.67 -9.00 9.91
CA TRP A 745 13.03 -9.78 11.09
C TRP A 745 14.54 -9.78 11.30
N TYR A 746 14.96 -9.84 12.55
CA TYR A 746 16.33 -9.79 13.04
C TYR A 746 16.50 -10.82 14.16
N GLN A 747 17.73 -11.25 14.42
CA GLN A 747 18.06 -12.13 15.54
C GLN A 747 19.58 -12.08 15.80
N ASN A 748 19.99 -11.78 17.03
CA ASN A 748 21.35 -12.00 17.50
C ASN A 748 21.50 -13.46 17.93
N LEU A 749 22.48 -14.16 17.35
CA LEU A 749 22.73 -15.59 17.54
C LEU A 749 23.94 -15.84 18.46
N SER A 750 24.44 -14.82 19.17
CA SER A 750 25.74 -14.91 19.87
C SER A 750 25.85 -14.06 21.13
N GLY A 751 26.68 -14.52 22.08
CA GLY A 751 26.89 -13.87 23.38
C GLY A 751 25.76 -14.14 24.39
N GLN A 752 25.85 -13.53 25.57
CA GLN A 752 24.85 -13.70 26.64
C GLN A 752 23.49 -13.06 26.31
N ASN A 753 23.45 -12.15 25.34
CA ASN A 753 22.25 -11.45 24.87
C ASN A 753 21.75 -12.04 23.54
N ALA A 754 21.82 -13.36 23.36
CA ALA A 754 21.30 -14.02 22.16
C ALA A 754 19.76 -14.06 22.18
N ASP A 755 19.15 -13.68 21.07
CA ASP A 755 17.70 -13.61 20.92
C ASP A 755 17.13 -15.03 20.72
N ALA A 756 16.35 -15.54 21.68
CA ALA A 756 15.77 -16.89 21.59
C ALA A 756 14.77 -17.06 20.44
N TYR A 757 14.20 -15.96 19.94
CA TYR A 757 13.24 -15.92 18.82
C TYR A 757 13.52 -14.70 17.92
N PRO A 758 13.04 -14.68 16.66
CA PRO A 758 13.20 -13.54 15.76
C PRO A 758 12.50 -12.28 16.29
N VAL A 759 13.18 -11.14 16.27
CA VAL A 759 12.65 -9.83 16.69
C VAL A 759 12.45 -8.88 15.51
N LEU A 760 11.50 -7.95 15.61
CA LEU A 760 11.27 -6.93 14.57
C LEU A 760 12.27 -5.75 14.66
N LYS A 761 12.91 -5.55 15.81
CA LYS A 761 13.89 -4.48 16.02
C LYS A 761 15.27 -4.87 15.50
N LYS A 762 15.85 -3.99 14.68
CA LYS A 762 17.24 -4.12 14.25
C LYS A 762 18.18 -3.65 15.35
N ASN A 763 18.96 -4.57 15.90
CA ASN A 763 20.13 -4.30 16.71
C ASN A 763 21.39 -4.30 15.82
N ASP A 764 22.55 -3.91 16.36
CA ASP A 764 23.80 -4.13 15.66
C ASP A 764 24.15 -5.62 15.62
N ASN A 765 24.73 -6.04 14.50
CA ASN A 765 25.00 -7.44 14.13
C ASN A 765 23.79 -8.39 14.05
N SER A 766 22.57 -8.06 14.50
CA SER A 766 21.41 -9.00 14.50
C SER A 766 20.81 -9.33 13.10
N THR A 767 21.52 -9.12 12.00
CA THR A 767 21.10 -9.63 10.67
C THR A 767 21.52 -11.08 10.54
N VAL A 768 20.58 -12.00 10.29
CA VAL A 768 20.89 -13.41 10.02
C VAL A 768 21.20 -13.64 8.55
N TYR A 769 22.33 -14.28 8.27
CA TYR A 769 22.76 -14.75 6.95
C TYR A 769 22.80 -16.28 6.92
N TYR A 770 22.43 -16.91 5.80
CA TYR A 770 22.74 -18.33 5.56
C TYR A 770 24.15 -18.45 4.97
N GLY A 771 25.11 -18.65 5.86
CA GLY A 771 26.55 -18.60 5.60
C GLY A 771 27.22 -19.95 5.79
N TYR A 772 28.45 -19.91 6.31
CA TYR A 772 29.26 -21.07 6.67
C TYR A 772 29.98 -20.85 8.01
N GLU A 773 30.16 -21.94 8.75
CA GLU A 773 31.21 -22.08 9.76
C GLU A 773 32.05 -23.29 9.35
N LYS A 774 33.37 -23.13 9.28
CA LYS A 774 34.27 -24.15 8.69
C LYS A 774 33.74 -24.54 7.31
N CYS A 775 33.46 -25.81 7.04
CA CYS A 775 32.79 -26.26 5.82
C CYS A 775 31.26 -26.48 5.96
N ALA A 776 30.70 -26.32 7.16
CA ALA A 776 29.31 -26.59 7.46
C ALA A 776 28.41 -25.39 7.12
N ARG A 777 27.18 -25.66 6.64
CA ARG A 777 26.15 -24.65 6.38
C ARG A 777 25.43 -24.29 7.68
N ILE A 778 25.52 -23.01 8.08
CA ILE A 778 24.83 -22.50 9.27
C ILE A 778 24.10 -21.18 8.99
N TYR A 779 23.20 -20.83 9.90
CA TYR A 779 22.73 -19.46 10.07
C TYR A 779 23.71 -18.71 10.97
N THR A 780 24.07 -17.49 10.62
CA THR A 780 25.10 -16.72 11.34
C THR A 780 24.88 -15.22 11.17
N ASN A 781 25.31 -14.43 12.14
CA ASN A 781 25.37 -12.98 12.01
C ASN A 781 26.57 -12.47 11.20
N GLN A 782 27.54 -13.34 10.89
CA GLN A 782 28.71 -12.99 10.10
C GLN A 782 28.39 -12.96 8.60
N LYS A 783 28.60 -11.81 7.98
CA LYS A 783 28.32 -11.57 6.56
C LYS A 783 29.44 -12.12 5.66
N ASP A 784 29.06 -12.63 4.48
CA ASP A 784 29.96 -13.11 3.41
C ASP A 784 30.93 -14.23 3.84
N THR A 785 30.58 -15.01 4.86
CA THR A 785 31.34 -16.21 5.27
C THR A 785 31.40 -17.24 4.14
N LYS A 786 32.55 -17.91 4.03
CA LYS A 786 32.86 -18.93 3.00
C LYS A 786 33.06 -20.28 3.66
N ALA A 787 32.84 -21.34 2.90
CA ALA A 787 33.38 -22.65 3.26
C ALA A 787 34.91 -22.57 3.34
N VAL A 788 35.45 -23.03 4.45
CA VAL A 788 36.88 -23.27 4.67
C VAL A 788 37.04 -24.78 4.87
N HIS A 789 38.12 -25.34 4.35
CA HIS A 789 38.47 -26.74 4.52
C HIS A 789 39.91 -26.86 5.04
N SER A 790 40.14 -27.88 5.86
CA SER A 790 41.45 -28.33 6.33
C SER A 790 41.52 -29.83 6.08
N PHE A 791 42.65 -30.34 5.61
CA PHE A 791 42.77 -31.66 5.00
C PHE A 791 43.88 -32.51 5.62
N THR A 792 43.54 -33.74 6.01
CA THR A 792 44.50 -34.81 6.26
C THR A 792 44.66 -35.65 4.99
N TYR A 793 45.86 -36.20 4.79
CA TYR A 793 46.22 -36.96 3.59
C TYR A 793 46.51 -38.41 3.97
N MET A 794 45.96 -39.36 3.20
CA MET A 794 46.18 -40.79 3.36
C MET A 794 46.54 -41.40 2.00
N ALA A 795 47.60 -42.21 1.95
CA ALA A 795 47.93 -42.98 0.76
C ALA A 795 47.41 -44.41 0.85
N LYS A 796 47.02 -44.97 -0.29
CA LYS A 796 46.86 -46.40 -0.50
C LYS A 796 47.20 -46.73 -1.96
N ASP A 797 48.05 -47.72 -2.17
CA ASP A 797 48.45 -48.23 -3.48
C ASP A 797 48.97 -47.09 -4.41
N ASP A 798 48.26 -46.78 -5.50
CA ASP A 798 48.57 -45.73 -6.48
C ASP A 798 47.97 -44.35 -6.14
N THR A 799 47.19 -44.25 -5.06
CA THR A 799 46.29 -43.13 -4.77
C THR A 799 46.62 -42.44 -3.46
N ILE A 800 46.73 -41.10 -3.48
CA ILE A 800 46.62 -40.24 -2.30
C ILE A 800 45.18 -39.71 -2.22
N THR A 801 44.56 -39.79 -1.05
CA THR A 801 43.25 -39.19 -0.74
C THR A 801 43.42 -38.10 0.31
N ALA A 802 42.98 -36.89 -0.02
CA ALA A 802 42.81 -35.78 0.92
C ALA A 802 41.38 -35.83 1.50
N VAL A 803 41.24 -35.80 2.83
CA VAL A 803 39.96 -35.89 3.55
C VAL A 803 39.81 -34.68 4.47
N CYS A 804 38.65 -34.00 4.43
CA CYS A 804 38.43 -32.83 5.27
C CYS A 804 38.24 -33.21 6.74
N GLU A 805 39.02 -32.58 7.63
CA GLU A 805 38.98 -32.75 9.09
C GLU A 805 37.62 -32.45 9.73
N TRP A 806 36.76 -31.70 9.04
CA TRP A 806 35.45 -31.24 9.54
C TRP A 806 34.26 -31.90 8.86
N ASN A 807 34.48 -32.64 7.76
CA ASN A 807 33.47 -33.50 7.15
C ASN A 807 34.16 -34.60 6.31
N PRO A 808 34.22 -35.86 6.78
CA PRO A 808 34.85 -36.96 6.04
C PRO A 808 34.26 -37.25 4.64
N LEU A 809 33.06 -36.73 4.33
CA LEU A 809 32.48 -36.83 2.99
C LEU A 809 33.13 -35.85 1.99
N HIS A 810 33.73 -34.76 2.45
CA HIS A 810 34.49 -33.83 1.61
C HIS A 810 35.90 -34.39 1.38
N GLN A 811 36.05 -35.16 0.30
CA GLN A 811 37.32 -35.79 -0.07
C GLN A 811 37.69 -35.50 -1.54
N ALA A 812 38.99 -35.50 -1.81
CA ALA A 812 39.56 -35.43 -3.15
C ALA A 812 40.71 -36.44 -3.29
N LYS A 813 41.01 -36.87 -4.52
CA LYS A 813 42.03 -37.88 -4.81
C LYS A 813 43.00 -37.42 -5.88
N GLU A 814 44.25 -37.86 -5.71
CA GLU A 814 45.36 -37.68 -6.63
C GLU A 814 45.98 -39.06 -6.87
N VAL A 815 46.03 -39.51 -8.12
CA VAL A 815 46.37 -40.88 -8.51
C VAL A 815 47.54 -40.85 -9.48
N VAL A 816 48.63 -41.55 -9.15
CA VAL A 816 49.77 -41.68 -10.06
C VAL A 816 49.58 -42.90 -10.96
N LYS A 817 49.49 -42.67 -12.27
CA LYS A 817 49.28 -43.71 -13.28
C LYS A 817 50.43 -43.75 -14.27
N ALA A 818 50.86 -44.96 -14.60
CA ALA A 818 51.87 -45.21 -15.62
C ALA A 818 51.41 -46.35 -16.54
N GLN A 819 52.00 -46.42 -17.73
CA GLN A 819 51.78 -47.51 -18.67
C GLN A 819 53.12 -48.10 -19.08
N SER A 820 53.22 -49.43 -19.10
CA SER A 820 54.41 -50.12 -19.62
C SER A 820 54.48 -49.94 -21.14
N ALA A 821 55.70 -49.79 -21.65
CA ALA A 821 55.98 -49.41 -23.03
C ALA A 821 56.99 -50.36 -23.71
N VAL A 822 57.19 -50.17 -25.02
CA VAL A 822 58.32 -50.73 -25.76
C VAL A 822 59.28 -49.58 -26.10
N TYR A 823 60.58 -49.83 -26.02
CA TYR A 823 61.64 -48.85 -26.26
C TYR A 823 61.52 -48.22 -27.66
N ASP A 824 61.05 -46.98 -27.72
CA ASP A 824 60.80 -46.21 -28.94
C ASP A 824 61.62 -44.90 -29.00
N LYS A 825 62.66 -44.80 -28.14
CA LYS A 825 63.49 -43.61 -27.89
C LYS A 825 62.73 -42.38 -27.33
N LYS A 826 61.51 -42.54 -26.78
CA LYS A 826 60.77 -41.45 -26.11
C LYS A 826 60.73 -41.59 -24.59
N GLU A 827 60.34 -40.51 -23.92
CA GLU A 827 60.14 -40.43 -22.48
C GLU A 827 58.73 -40.90 -22.08
N HIS A 828 58.62 -41.88 -21.19
CA HIS A 828 57.35 -42.50 -20.76
C HIS A 828 56.97 -42.08 -19.34
N ALA A 829 56.96 -40.77 -19.07
CA ALA A 829 56.65 -40.21 -17.76
C ALA A 829 55.23 -40.61 -17.26
N ALA A 830 55.13 -40.91 -15.96
CA ALA A 830 53.85 -41.22 -15.32
C ALA A 830 52.99 -39.95 -15.18
N VAL A 831 51.68 -40.11 -15.35
CA VAL A 831 50.69 -39.04 -15.29
C VAL A 831 50.04 -39.01 -13.91
N VAL A 832 49.89 -37.82 -13.35
CA VAL A 832 49.15 -37.60 -12.10
C VAL A 832 47.74 -37.12 -12.44
N GLU A 833 46.75 -37.97 -12.19
CA GLU A 833 45.33 -37.66 -12.38
C GLU A 833 44.68 -37.19 -11.07
N HIS A 834 43.84 -36.17 -11.16
CA HIS A 834 43.12 -35.60 -10.03
C HIS A 834 41.62 -35.90 -10.15
N SER A 835 40.92 -36.14 -9.04
CA SER A 835 39.46 -36.24 -9.03
C SER A 835 38.80 -34.89 -9.32
N ASP A 836 37.58 -34.89 -9.87
CA ASP A 836 36.82 -33.66 -10.18
C ASP A 836 36.73 -32.71 -8.97
N SER A 837 36.55 -33.27 -7.76
CA SER A 837 36.51 -32.54 -6.49
C SER A 837 37.82 -31.87 -6.07
N TRP A 838 38.97 -32.24 -6.64
CA TRP A 838 40.27 -31.63 -6.28
C TRP A 838 40.33 -30.16 -6.68
N ALA A 839 39.71 -29.80 -7.81
CA ALA A 839 39.62 -28.42 -8.29
C ALA A 839 38.53 -27.58 -7.57
N GLU A 840 37.77 -28.17 -6.64
CA GLU A 840 36.75 -27.46 -5.85
C GLU A 840 37.32 -26.86 -4.55
N TYR A 841 38.54 -27.23 -4.16
CA TYR A 841 39.16 -26.83 -2.90
C TYR A 841 40.47 -26.06 -3.13
N ASP A 842 40.40 -24.71 -3.08
CA ASP A 842 41.52 -23.77 -3.22
C ASP A 842 42.72 -24.05 -2.27
N GLN A 843 42.57 -24.92 -1.27
CA GLN A 843 43.58 -25.26 -0.27
C GLN A 843 44.43 -26.50 -0.60
N LEU A 844 44.04 -27.31 -1.59
CA LEU A 844 44.79 -28.52 -1.96
C LEU A 844 46.04 -28.19 -2.77
N GLN A 845 47.12 -28.93 -2.53
CA GLN A 845 48.38 -28.84 -3.30
C GLN A 845 48.68 -30.19 -3.92
N ALA A 846 49.07 -30.20 -5.20
CA ALA A 846 49.45 -31.42 -5.90
C ALA A 846 50.76 -31.99 -5.32
N GLY A 847 50.85 -33.31 -5.25
CA GLY A 847 52.04 -34.02 -4.81
C GLY A 847 53.22 -33.87 -5.79
N THR A 848 54.44 -33.93 -5.26
CA THR A 848 55.66 -33.98 -6.07
C THR A 848 55.91 -35.42 -6.50
N ILE A 849 56.01 -35.66 -7.82
CA ILE A 849 56.37 -36.97 -8.37
C ILE A 849 57.89 -37.16 -8.45
N GLN A 850 58.36 -38.35 -8.09
CA GLN A 850 59.76 -38.76 -8.12
C GLN A 850 59.87 -40.18 -8.70
N TYR A 851 60.77 -40.37 -9.67
CA TYR A 851 60.98 -41.66 -10.33
C TYR A 851 62.18 -42.40 -9.75
N LEU A 852 62.03 -43.72 -9.55
CA LEU A 852 63.07 -44.61 -9.04
C LEU A 852 63.37 -45.73 -10.04
N ARG A 853 64.64 -46.12 -10.12
CA ARG A 853 65.12 -47.41 -10.66
C ARG A 853 66.03 -48.05 -9.62
N ASP A 854 65.83 -49.34 -9.35
CA ASP A 854 66.60 -50.09 -8.34
C ASP A 854 66.69 -49.38 -6.97
N GLY A 855 65.59 -48.73 -6.58
CA GLY A 855 65.47 -47.93 -5.34
C GLY A 855 66.17 -46.55 -5.37
N LYS A 856 66.81 -46.16 -6.47
CA LYS A 856 67.55 -44.89 -6.62
C LYS A 856 66.82 -43.90 -7.52
N VAL A 857 66.89 -42.61 -7.18
CA VAL A 857 66.28 -41.53 -7.97
C VAL A 857 66.88 -41.48 -9.37
N THR A 858 66.02 -41.38 -10.39
CA THR A 858 66.42 -41.30 -11.80
C THR A 858 65.64 -40.23 -12.56
N THR A 859 66.25 -39.73 -13.64
CA THR A 859 65.58 -38.97 -14.72
C THR A 859 65.54 -39.75 -16.04
N ASP A 860 66.09 -40.97 -16.09
CA ASP A 860 66.04 -41.82 -17.27
C ASP A 860 64.70 -42.58 -17.32
N LEU A 861 63.73 -41.97 -17.99
CA LEU A 861 62.42 -42.54 -18.31
C LEU A 861 62.34 -42.98 -19.79
N ILE A 862 63.49 -43.28 -20.41
CA ILE A 862 63.61 -43.62 -21.84
C ILE A 862 64.18 -45.04 -21.99
N SER A 863 65.20 -45.42 -21.22
CA SER A 863 65.87 -46.72 -21.32
C SER A 863 64.98 -47.89 -20.89
N ALA A 864 65.23 -49.06 -21.47
CA ALA A 864 64.52 -50.28 -21.10
C ALA A 864 64.86 -50.75 -19.67
N GLY A 865 63.83 -51.12 -18.89
CA GLY A 865 63.88 -51.54 -17.50
C GLY A 865 62.63 -51.08 -16.74
N THR A 866 62.40 -51.64 -15.55
CA THR A 866 61.33 -51.22 -14.62
C THR A 866 61.59 -49.79 -14.11
N ILE A 867 60.52 -49.06 -13.79
CA ILE A 867 60.52 -47.74 -13.15
C ILE A 867 59.40 -47.72 -12.10
N THR A 868 59.71 -47.28 -10.87
CA THR A 868 58.72 -46.96 -9.84
C THR A 868 58.44 -45.45 -9.89
N ALA A 869 57.21 -45.03 -10.19
CA ALA A 869 56.79 -43.64 -10.06
C ALA A 869 56.17 -43.42 -8.68
N VAL A 870 56.80 -42.58 -7.85
CA VAL A 870 56.38 -42.30 -6.48
C VAL A 870 55.86 -40.87 -6.37
N LEU A 871 54.56 -40.73 -6.10
CA LEU A 871 53.92 -39.46 -5.79
C LEU A 871 54.02 -39.18 -4.29
N ARG A 872 54.45 -37.97 -3.91
CA ARG A 872 54.66 -37.60 -2.51
C ARG A 872 53.94 -36.31 -2.13
N HIS A 873 53.20 -36.33 -1.03
CA HIS A 873 52.62 -35.16 -0.40
C HIS A 873 53.02 -35.13 1.09
N GLY A 874 54.11 -34.43 1.40
CA GLY A 874 54.75 -34.47 2.73
C GLY A 874 55.32 -35.86 3.03
N ASN A 875 54.96 -36.41 4.20
CA ASN A 875 55.37 -37.77 4.62
C ASN A 875 54.52 -38.89 3.99
N VAL A 876 53.49 -38.54 3.22
CA VAL A 876 52.54 -39.49 2.60
C VAL A 876 52.99 -39.75 1.17
N GLN A 877 53.10 -41.02 0.77
CA GLN A 877 53.49 -41.41 -0.59
C GLN A 877 52.61 -42.53 -1.16
N ALA A 878 52.29 -42.43 -2.45
CA ALA A 878 51.66 -43.46 -3.26
C ALA A 878 52.54 -43.79 -4.47
N SER A 879 52.42 -44.98 -5.06
CA SER A 879 53.34 -45.40 -6.13
C SER A 879 52.78 -46.42 -7.10
N VAL A 880 53.21 -46.32 -8.36
CA VAL A 880 52.91 -47.28 -9.43
C VAL A 880 54.19 -47.74 -10.11
N GLU A 881 54.26 -49.01 -10.51
CA GLU A 881 55.38 -49.58 -11.25
C GLU A 881 55.00 -49.86 -12.70
N TYR A 882 55.93 -49.61 -13.61
CA TYR A 882 55.80 -49.84 -15.04
C TYR A 882 57.15 -50.17 -15.66
N THR A 883 57.16 -50.74 -16.86
CA THR A 883 58.38 -51.24 -17.51
C THR A 883 58.47 -50.75 -18.94
N ILE A 884 59.64 -50.23 -19.32
CA ILE A 884 59.99 -50.02 -20.72
C ILE A 884 60.72 -51.30 -21.19
N SER A 885 60.18 -51.98 -22.20
CA SER A 885 60.71 -53.26 -22.71
C SER A 885 61.63 -53.06 -23.91
N LYS A 886 62.64 -53.93 -24.11
CA LYS A 886 63.55 -53.84 -25.25
C LYS A 886 62.84 -54.26 -26.55
N ALA A 887 62.99 -53.48 -27.61
CA ALA A 887 62.54 -53.87 -28.94
C ALA A 887 63.36 -55.05 -29.48
N VAL A 888 62.68 -55.99 -30.16
CA VAL A 888 63.30 -57.16 -30.81
C VAL A 888 63.44 -56.89 -32.31
N LEU A 889 64.58 -57.28 -32.90
CA LEU A 889 64.84 -57.17 -34.34
C LEU A 889 64.99 -58.57 -34.97
N PRO A 890 64.73 -58.73 -36.28
CA PRO A 890 64.59 -60.05 -36.90
C PRO A 890 65.93 -60.71 -37.27
N GLU A 891 65.93 -62.04 -37.35
CA GLU A 891 67.02 -62.84 -37.91
C GLU A 891 66.97 -62.83 -39.45
N ASP A 892 67.83 -62.03 -40.09
CA ASP A 892 68.62 -62.39 -41.29
C ASP A 892 69.39 -61.18 -41.85
N ALA A 893 70.70 -61.09 -41.56
CA ALA A 893 71.62 -60.13 -42.19
C ALA A 893 73.07 -60.66 -42.23
N PRO A 894 73.89 -60.38 -43.28
CA PRO A 894 75.18 -61.04 -43.46
C PRO A 894 76.31 -60.53 -42.54
N LYS A 895 77.30 -61.40 -42.30
CA LYS A 895 78.47 -61.13 -41.44
C LYS A 895 79.41 -60.07 -42.03
N CYS A 896 79.31 -58.83 -41.55
CA CYS A 896 80.45 -57.91 -41.48
C CYS A 896 80.64 -57.50 -40.01
N ARG A 897 81.82 -57.76 -39.42
CA ARG A 897 82.21 -57.16 -38.14
C ARG A 897 82.91 -55.84 -38.48
N HIS A 898 82.17 -54.75 -38.49
CA HIS A 898 82.68 -53.47 -38.97
C HIS A 898 83.92 -53.00 -38.20
N ASN A 899 85.10 -53.05 -38.84
CA ASN A 899 86.34 -52.49 -38.30
C ASN A 899 86.35 -50.97 -38.54
N LEU A 900 85.79 -50.23 -37.57
CA LEU A 900 85.46 -48.81 -37.70
C LEU A 900 86.63 -47.89 -37.28
N ASP A 901 87.15 -47.13 -38.24
CA ASP A 901 88.03 -45.99 -37.96
C ASP A 901 87.20 -44.72 -37.72
N LYS A 902 87.55 -43.97 -36.68
CA LYS A 902 86.90 -42.71 -36.32
C LYS A 902 87.47 -41.54 -37.11
N VAL A 903 86.60 -40.83 -37.84
CA VAL A 903 86.90 -39.53 -38.47
C VAL A 903 86.33 -38.43 -37.60
N THR A 904 87.20 -37.62 -37.00
CA THR A 904 86.82 -36.51 -36.12
C THR A 904 86.16 -35.37 -36.88
N ALA A 905 85.29 -34.62 -36.21
CA ALA A 905 84.67 -33.42 -36.77
C ALA A 905 85.72 -32.32 -37.07
N ALA A 906 85.50 -31.58 -38.17
CA ALA A 906 86.25 -30.38 -38.52
C ALA A 906 85.28 -29.21 -38.79
N ALA A 907 85.60 -28.02 -38.30
CA ALA A 907 84.77 -26.83 -38.51
C ALA A 907 84.93 -26.29 -39.94
N ALA A 908 83.83 -25.86 -40.54
CA ALA A 908 83.86 -25.16 -41.82
C ALA A 908 84.50 -23.77 -41.68
N THR A 909 85.16 -23.32 -42.74
CA THR A 909 85.82 -22.00 -42.83
C THR A 909 85.28 -21.22 -44.02
N GLU A 910 85.76 -20.00 -44.26
CA GLU A 910 85.39 -19.21 -45.45
C GLU A 910 85.88 -19.81 -46.78
N VAL A 911 86.84 -20.75 -46.73
CA VAL A 911 87.53 -21.30 -47.91
C VAL A 911 87.48 -22.84 -48.03
N GLN A 912 87.08 -23.55 -46.98
CA GLN A 912 86.97 -25.01 -46.95
C GLN A 912 85.71 -25.45 -46.19
N GLU A 913 85.06 -26.49 -46.69
CA GLU A 913 83.95 -27.17 -46.01
C GLU A 913 84.46 -27.94 -44.78
N GLY A 914 83.61 -28.06 -43.77
CA GLY A 914 83.85 -28.88 -42.58
C GLY A 914 83.18 -30.24 -42.67
N ASN A 915 83.32 -31.05 -41.63
CA ASN A 915 82.60 -32.31 -41.46
C ASN A 915 82.17 -32.53 -40.02
N LYS A 916 81.05 -33.24 -39.84
CA LYS A 916 80.66 -33.87 -38.58
C LYS A 916 81.57 -35.05 -38.28
N GLU A 917 81.58 -35.51 -37.04
CA GLU A 917 82.21 -36.77 -36.66
C GLU A 917 81.45 -37.95 -37.28
N TYR A 918 82.17 -38.97 -37.76
CA TYR A 918 81.61 -40.22 -38.26
C TYR A 918 82.63 -41.36 -38.15
N TYR A 919 82.18 -42.59 -38.38
CA TYR A 919 82.99 -43.80 -38.39
C TYR A 919 83.00 -44.41 -39.80
N ILE A 920 84.14 -44.88 -40.28
CA ILE A 920 84.28 -45.54 -41.60
C ILE A 920 84.77 -46.98 -41.43
N CYS A 921 84.07 -47.94 -42.04
CA CYS A 921 84.46 -49.34 -41.97
C CYS A 921 85.59 -49.63 -42.96
N LYS A 922 86.77 -50.03 -42.46
CA LYS A 922 87.92 -50.46 -43.27
C LYS A 922 87.59 -51.58 -44.26
N ASP A 923 86.71 -52.50 -43.87
CA ASP A 923 86.46 -53.74 -44.62
C ASP A 923 85.41 -53.59 -45.72
N CYS A 924 84.59 -52.52 -45.70
CA CYS A 924 83.51 -52.33 -46.67
C CYS A 924 83.25 -50.88 -47.12
N GLY A 925 84.02 -49.90 -46.65
CA GLY A 925 83.95 -48.48 -47.07
C GLY A 925 82.69 -47.72 -46.62
N LYS A 926 81.71 -48.39 -46.01
CA LYS A 926 80.47 -47.78 -45.48
C LYS A 926 80.78 -46.86 -44.30
N LEU A 927 79.93 -45.83 -44.15
CA LEU A 927 80.03 -44.79 -43.13
C LEU A 927 78.92 -44.99 -42.09
N PHE A 928 79.19 -44.67 -40.83
CA PHE A 928 78.25 -44.87 -39.71
C PHE A 928 78.29 -43.66 -38.76
N GLU A 929 77.16 -43.33 -38.14
CA GLU A 929 77.11 -42.27 -37.10
C GLU A 929 77.59 -42.75 -35.73
N ASP A 930 77.58 -44.07 -35.48
CA ASP A 930 77.93 -44.69 -34.20
C ASP A 930 79.14 -45.62 -34.29
N ALA A 931 79.86 -45.78 -33.16
CA ALA A 931 81.05 -46.61 -33.06
C ALA A 931 80.76 -48.13 -32.99
N GLN A 932 79.50 -48.54 -33.08
CA GLN A 932 79.06 -49.93 -33.08
C GLN A 932 78.55 -50.38 -34.47
N GLY A 933 78.48 -49.48 -35.45
CA GLY A 933 78.09 -49.77 -36.82
C GLY A 933 76.60 -50.09 -37.01
N MET A 934 75.74 -49.57 -36.13
CA MET A 934 74.30 -49.86 -36.13
C MET A 934 73.50 -48.95 -37.07
N PHE A 935 74.01 -47.75 -37.37
CA PHE A 935 73.33 -46.73 -38.15
C PHE A 935 74.21 -46.26 -39.32
N GLU A 936 74.03 -46.87 -40.49
CA GLU A 936 74.74 -46.51 -41.73
C GLU A 936 74.27 -45.15 -42.26
N ILE A 937 75.23 -44.31 -42.67
CA ILE A 937 75.01 -42.97 -43.22
C ILE A 937 75.73 -42.80 -44.56
N THR A 938 75.45 -41.71 -45.28
CA THR A 938 76.15 -41.35 -46.52
C THR A 938 77.15 -40.21 -46.29
N LYS A 939 78.08 -39.98 -47.24
CA LYS A 939 79.13 -38.98 -47.06
C LYS A 939 78.56 -37.56 -47.00
N GLU A 940 77.49 -37.31 -47.74
CA GLU A 940 76.84 -36.02 -47.91
C GLU A 940 76.18 -35.54 -46.61
N SER A 941 75.68 -36.45 -45.76
CA SER A 941 75.10 -36.08 -44.45
C SER A 941 76.16 -35.62 -43.44
N THR A 942 77.44 -35.92 -43.68
CA THR A 942 78.56 -35.52 -42.83
C THR A 942 79.11 -34.13 -43.15
N VAL A 943 78.92 -33.62 -44.37
CA VAL A 943 79.51 -32.35 -44.83
C VAL A 943 78.85 -31.14 -44.15
N ILE A 944 79.66 -30.12 -43.86
CA ILE A 944 79.24 -28.81 -43.35
C ILE A 944 79.70 -27.74 -44.36
N PRO A 945 78.79 -27.05 -45.07
CA PRO A 945 79.17 -26.05 -46.07
C PRO A 945 80.06 -24.93 -45.54
N LYS A 946 80.91 -24.39 -46.42
CA LYS A 946 81.76 -23.21 -46.16
C LYS A 946 80.96 -21.99 -45.68
N LEU A 947 81.62 -21.10 -44.94
CA LEU A 947 81.02 -19.87 -44.40
C LEU A 947 81.04 -18.74 -45.45
N GLU A 948 79.88 -18.15 -45.75
CA GLU A 948 79.77 -17.06 -46.73
C GLU A 948 79.77 -15.67 -46.08
N LYS A 949 80.47 -14.72 -46.70
CA LYS A 949 80.45 -13.29 -46.34
C LYS A 949 79.30 -12.57 -47.02
N ASN A 950 78.52 -11.80 -46.27
CA ASN A 950 77.51 -10.90 -46.82
C ASN A 950 77.55 -9.52 -46.13
N SER A 951 77.25 -8.45 -46.87
CA SER A 951 77.36 -7.06 -46.41
C SER A 951 75.99 -6.47 -46.05
N GLN A 952 75.97 -5.51 -45.12
CA GLN A 952 74.75 -4.87 -44.62
C GLN A 952 74.26 -3.73 -45.53
N VAL A 953 72.96 -3.41 -45.47
CA VAL A 953 72.44 -2.13 -44.91
C VAL A 953 70.89 -2.06 -44.98
N SER A 954 70.27 -1.63 -43.87
CA SER A 954 68.87 -1.09 -43.73
C SER A 954 67.67 -2.04 -44.00
N GLU A 955 66.53 -1.97 -43.28
CA GLU A 955 66.21 -1.21 -42.06
C GLU A 955 65.00 -1.76 -41.24
N THR A 956 65.03 -1.56 -39.91
CA THR A 956 63.92 -1.65 -38.92
C THR A 956 63.25 -3.02 -38.69
N SER A 957 62.65 -3.34 -37.52
CA SER A 957 62.39 -2.57 -36.28
C SER A 957 62.65 -3.42 -35.00
N LYS A 958 62.60 -2.79 -33.81
CA LYS A 958 63.26 -3.26 -32.57
C LYS A 958 62.35 -3.29 -31.32
N PRO A 959 62.47 -4.30 -30.42
CA PRO A 959 62.17 -4.18 -28.98
C PRO A 959 63.45 -3.96 -28.12
N THR A 960 63.32 -3.45 -26.89
CA THR A 960 64.45 -3.03 -26.03
C THR A 960 64.30 -3.50 -24.58
N GLU A 961 65.41 -3.72 -23.86
CA GLU A 961 65.47 -4.21 -22.48
C GLU A 961 65.56 -3.12 -21.38
N THR A 962 65.44 -3.60 -20.14
CA THR A 962 65.84 -3.11 -18.79
C THR A 962 67.23 -2.42 -18.67
N PRO A 963 67.69 -1.82 -17.52
CA PRO A 963 67.26 -2.03 -16.10
C PRO A 963 67.26 -0.83 -15.10
N LYS A 964 66.80 -1.13 -13.85
CA LYS A 964 67.23 -0.66 -12.49
C LYS A 964 66.98 0.81 -11.97
N PRO A 965 66.53 0.98 -10.69
CA PRO A 965 66.45 2.27 -9.96
C PRO A 965 67.51 2.47 -8.85
N THR A 966 67.51 3.62 -8.15
CA THR A 966 68.36 3.94 -6.95
C THR A 966 67.67 4.98 -6.03
N GLU A 967 68.12 5.10 -4.77
CA GLU A 967 67.47 5.71 -3.58
C GLU A 967 67.82 7.22 -3.33
N THR A 968 66.90 8.11 -2.91
CA THR A 968 66.40 8.49 -1.54
C THR A 968 67.26 9.55 -0.80
N PRO A 969 66.68 10.72 -0.35
CA PRO A 969 66.49 10.95 1.11
C PRO A 969 65.29 11.82 1.58
N LYS A 970 65.15 11.87 2.92
CA LYS A 970 64.17 12.53 3.83
C LYS A 970 64.20 14.10 3.81
N HIS A 971 63.47 14.94 4.60
CA HIS A 971 62.94 14.79 5.99
C HIS A 971 61.93 15.90 6.46
N THR A 972 61.05 15.56 7.44
CA THR A 972 60.37 16.40 8.49
C THR A 972 59.15 17.33 8.20
N GLU A 973 58.66 18.06 9.23
CA GLU A 973 57.23 18.30 9.55
C GLU A 973 56.80 19.73 10.02
N THR A 974 55.47 20.01 9.96
CA THR A 974 54.56 20.98 10.67
C THR A 974 54.96 22.46 10.93
N PRO A 975 53.99 23.43 10.91
CA PRO A 975 53.10 23.71 12.06
C PRO A 975 51.62 24.05 11.72
N LYS A 976 50.83 24.49 12.72
CA LYS A 976 49.35 24.65 12.76
C LYS A 976 48.99 25.71 13.83
N PRO A 977 48.08 26.71 13.62
CA PRO A 977 46.60 26.57 13.56
C PRO A 977 45.97 27.30 12.31
N THR A 978 44.73 27.83 12.17
CA THR A 978 43.67 28.28 13.12
C THR A 978 42.24 28.25 12.49
N GLU A 979 41.24 28.25 13.37
CA GLU A 979 39.76 28.42 13.30
C GLU A 979 38.92 28.47 11.99
N THR A 980 38.04 27.47 11.86
CA THR A 980 36.55 27.55 11.88
C THR A 980 35.79 28.63 11.08
N PRO A 981 34.90 28.20 10.16
CA PRO A 981 33.47 28.45 10.37
C PRO A 981 32.57 27.19 10.40
N LYS A 982 31.41 27.34 11.06
CA LYS A 982 30.42 26.31 11.47
C LYS A 982 30.13 25.14 10.50
N LEU A 983 29.93 23.95 11.09
CA LEU A 983 29.27 22.81 10.45
C LEU A 983 27.86 23.16 9.96
N THR A 984 27.46 22.58 8.84
CA THR A 984 26.05 22.34 8.50
C THR A 984 25.83 20.83 8.42
N LYS A 985 24.77 20.29 9.05
CA LYS A 985 24.55 18.83 9.16
C LYS A 985 24.48 18.17 7.78
N ILE A 986 25.23 17.07 7.59
CA ILE A 986 25.01 16.10 6.52
C ILE A 986 23.97 15.08 7.05
N PRO A 987 22.83 14.88 6.38
CA PRO A 987 21.79 13.96 6.89
C PRO A 987 22.21 12.49 6.88
N GLU A 988 21.66 11.73 7.83
CA GLU A 988 21.82 10.28 7.94
C GLU A 988 21.10 9.52 6.80
N ASP A 989 21.60 8.33 6.48
CA ASP A 989 21.30 7.61 5.22
C ASP A 989 20.02 6.76 5.35
N THR A 990 18.86 7.40 5.54
CA THR A 990 17.53 6.74 5.49
C THR A 990 17.31 6.12 4.11
N ALA A 991 16.67 4.94 4.02
CA ALA A 991 16.55 4.13 2.81
C ALA A 991 15.77 4.79 1.65
N ALA A 992 16.44 5.68 0.91
CA ALA A 992 15.83 6.52 -0.11
C ALA A 992 15.35 5.74 -1.36
N SER A 993 14.19 6.13 -1.89
CA SER A 993 13.66 5.53 -3.12
C SER A 993 14.62 5.75 -4.32
N VAL A 994 15.04 4.66 -4.96
CA VAL A 994 16.11 4.68 -5.96
C VAL A 994 15.73 5.52 -7.19
N GLN A 995 16.37 6.69 -7.30
CA GLN A 995 16.13 7.70 -8.33
C GLN A 995 16.35 7.17 -9.76
N ILE A 996 15.53 7.64 -10.69
CA ILE A 996 15.72 7.37 -12.13
C ILE A 996 16.75 8.37 -12.69
N LEU A 997 17.87 7.86 -13.21
CA LEU A 997 18.96 8.63 -13.79
C LEU A 997 18.86 8.64 -15.33
N PRO A 998 18.67 9.79 -15.99
CA PRO A 998 18.67 9.88 -17.46
C PRO A 998 19.97 9.37 -18.13
N ALA A 999 21.10 9.39 -17.42
CA ALA A 999 22.36 8.82 -17.88
C ALA A 999 22.29 7.31 -18.14
N LEU A 1000 21.44 6.58 -17.41
CA LEU A 1000 21.25 5.13 -17.55
C LEU A 1000 20.25 4.75 -18.65
N ILE A 1001 19.76 5.72 -19.42
CA ILE A 1001 18.79 5.52 -20.49
C ILE A 1001 19.44 5.91 -21.82
N GLN A 1002 19.72 4.94 -22.68
CA GLN A 1002 20.10 5.16 -24.08
C GLN A 1002 19.28 4.21 -24.99
N PRO A 1003 19.24 4.42 -26.31
CA PRO A 1003 18.53 3.52 -27.23
C PRO A 1003 19.14 2.10 -27.18
N ILE A 1004 18.29 1.09 -27.01
CA ILE A 1004 18.70 -0.31 -27.17
C ILE A 1004 18.92 -0.59 -28.65
N VAL A 1005 20.13 -1.04 -29.02
CA VAL A 1005 20.48 -1.37 -30.41
C VAL A 1005 20.15 -2.84 -30.69
N SER A 1006 19.14 -3.05 -31.54
CA SER A 1006 18.54 -4.37 -31.76
C SER A 1006 19.05 -5.06 -33.02
N GLN A 1007 19.34 -6.36 -32.91
CA GLN A 1007 19.68 -7.25 -34.03
C GLN A 1007 18.83 -8.52 -34.02
N LYS A 1008 19.06 -9.44 -34.99
CA LYS A 1008 18.21 -10.63 -35.21
C LYS A 1008 18.16 -11.61 -34.01
N ARG A 1009 19.28 -11.81 -33.30
CA ARG A 1009 19.39 -12.71 -32.12
C ARG A 1009 20.17 -12.11 -30.92
N LYS A 1010 20.35 -10.79 -30.88
CA LYS A 1010 20.96 -10.06 -29.75
C LYS A 1010 20.38 -8.66 -29.57
N GLN A 1011 20.43 -8.16 -28.34
CA GLN A 1011 20.15 -6.78 -27.96
C GLN A 1011 21.41 -6.18 -27.33
N ILE A 1012 21.74 -4.93 -27.66
CA ILE A 1012 22.84 -4.19 -27.04
C ILE A 1012 22.24 -3.07 -26.20
N ILE A 1013 22.46 -3.16 -24.89
CA ILE A 1013 21.96 -2.24 -23.88
C ILE A 1013 23.11 -1.29 -23.56
N ASN A 1014 22.88 0.00 -23.77
CA ASN A 1014 23.88 1.05 -23.58
C ASN A 1014 23.45 2.00 -22.46
N TRP A 1015 24.41 2.63 -21.81
CA TRP A 1015 24.22 3.73 -20.86
C TRP A 1015 25.38 4.73 -20.97
N LYS A 1016 25.33 5.81 -20.21
CA LYS A 1016 26.47 6.72 -19.99
C LYS A 1016 27.07 6.47 -18.61
N LYS A 1017 28.38 6.71 -18.47
CA LYS A 1017 29.08 6.59 -17.18
C LYS A 1017 28.40 7.50 -16.14
N VAL A 1018 28.02 6.94 -15.00
CA VAL A 1018 27.49 7.72 -13.86
C VAL A 1018 28.66 8.19 -13.00
N LYS A 1019 28.69 9.48 -12.61
CA LYS A 1019 29.84 10.06 -11.88
C LYS A 1019 30.04 9.35 -10.54
N GLY A 1020 31.23 8.76 -10.38
CA GLY A 1020 31.61 8.00 -9.20
C GLY A 1020 30.76 6.77 -8.94
N ALA A 1021 30.08 6.18 -9.94
CA ALA A 1021 29.57 4.81 -9.80
C ALA A 1021 30.72 3.82 -10.04
N ASP A 1022 30.78 2.75 -9.26
CA ASP A 1022 31.82 1.71 -9.31
C ASP A 1022 31.45 0.56 -10.25
N GLY A 1023 30.17 0.43 -10.59
CA GLY A 1023 29.70 -0.55 -11.54
C GLY A 1023 28.21 -0.46 -11.83
N TYR A 1024 27.71 -1.45 -12.55
CA TYR A 1024 26.32 -1.50 -13.00
C TYR A 1024 25.74 -2.92 -12.89
N PHE A 1025 24.48 -3.03 -12.47
CA PHE A 1025 23.67 -4.24 -12.64
C PHE A 1025 22.82 -4.12 -13.89
N VAL A 1026 22.78 -5.17 -14.71
CA VAL A 1026 21.90 -5.25 -15.89
C VAL A 1026 20.83 -6.31 -15.65
N TYR A 1027 19.57 -5.89 -15.68
CA TYR A 1027 18.41 -6.74 -15.56
C TYR A 1027 17.74 -6.93 -16.92
N ALA A 1028 17.16 -8.11 -17.16
CA ALA A 1028 16.38 -8.40 -18.34
C ALA A 1028 15.23 -9.37 -18.06
N SER A 1029 14.27 -9.40 -18.97
CA SER A 1029 13.27 -10.46 -19.11
C SER A 1029 12.67 -10.42 -20.52
N ARG A 1030 11.86 -11.42 -20.89
CA ARG A 1030 10.91 -11.22 -22.01
C ARG A 1030 9.88 -10.18 -21.59
N CYS A 1031 9.29 -9.49 -22.56
CA CYS A 1031 8.08 -8.71 -22.29
C CYS A 1031 6.94 -9.64 -21.84
N ASN A 1032 5.96 -9.09 -21.15
CA ASN A 1032 4.72 -9.80 -20.85
C ASN A 1032 3.96 -10.05 -22.16
N ASP A 1033 3.12 -11.07 -22.17
CA ASP A 1033 2.10 -11.30 -23.19
C ASP A 1033 0.75 -11.56 -22.50
N LYS A 1034 -0.26 -12.07 -23.23
CA LYS A 1034 -1.60 -12.31 -22.67
C LYS A 1034 -1.66 -13.46 -21.64
N LYS A 1035 -0.60 -14.26 -21.47
CA LYS A 1035 -0.56 -15.36 -20.50
C LYS A 1035 0.44 -15.14 -19.37
N ASP A 1036 1.64 -14.62 -19.66
CA ASP A 1036 2.71 -14.53 -18.65
C ASP A 1036 3.02 -13.10 -18.17
N ILE A 1037 2.92 -12.87 -16.86
CA ILE A 1037 3.53 -11.71 -16.17
C ILE A 1037 4.95 -12.07 -15.73
N ARG A 1038 5.95 -11.68 -16.52
CA ARG A 1038 7.36 -12.10 -16.30
C ARG A 1038 8.13 -11.06 -15.46
N LYS A 1039 8.68 -11.45 -14.30
CA LYS A 1039 9.55 -10.58 -13.47
C LYS A 1039 10.89 -10.28 -14.18
N LEU A 1040 11.59 -9.20 -13.77
CA LEU A 1040 12.95 -8.88 -14.23
C LEU A 1040 13.98 -9.68 -13.43
N GLN A 1041 14.93 -10.33 -14.11
CA GLN A 1041 16.05 -11.05 -13.48
C GLN A 1041 17.38 -10.34 -13.76
N ARG A 1042 18.33 -10.41 -12.83
CA ARG A 1042 19.67 -9.84 -13.00
C ARG A 1042 20.48 -10.75 -13.93
N ILE A 1043 20.83 -10.28 -15.12
CA ILE A 1043 21.55 -11.07 -16.14
C ILE A 1043 23.04 -10.73 -16.25
N ALA A 1044 23.49 -9.64 -15.62
CA ALA A 1044 24.92 -9.34 -15.47
C ALA A 1044 25.21 -8.41 -14.29
N ILE A 1045 26.41 -8.57 -13.74
CA ILE A 1045 27.07 -7.62 -12.85
C ILE A 1045 28.27 -7.07 -13.63
N ILE A 1046 28.37 -5.75 -13.75
CA ILE A 1046 29.47 -5.04 -14.41
C ILE A 1046 30.32 -4.40 -13.32
N SER A 1047 31.45 -5.00 -12.99
CA SER A 1047 32.41 -4.49 -11.98
C SER A 1047 33.45 -3.51 -12.55
N SER A 1048 33.19 -2.92 -13.73
CA SER A 1048 34.02 -1.87 -14.31
C SER A 1048 33.21 -0.58 -14.45
N PRO A 1049 33.61 0.53 -13.80
CA PRO A 1049 32.87 1.79 -13.85
C PRO A 1049 32.95 2.49 -15.21
N GLY A 1050 33.96 2.15 -16.02
CA GLY A 1050 34.11 2.63 -17.40
C GLY A 1050 33.25 1.89 -18.43
N LYS A 1051 32.81 0.65 -18.13
CA LYS A 1051 32.07 -0.17 -19.10
C LYS A 1051 30.62 0.28 -19.22
N SER A 1052 30.28 0.88 -20.37
CA SER A 1052 29.01 1.57 -20.63
C SER A 1052 28.00 0.79 -21.47
N SER A 1053 28.22 -0.52 -21.67
CA SER A 1053 27.34 -1.37 -22.48
C SER A 1053 27.34 -2.84 -22.06
N TYR A 1054 26.27 -3.55 -22.40
CA TYR A 1054 26.13 -5.00 -22.29
C TYR A 1054 25.41 -5.60 -23.51
N VAL A 1055 25.87 -6.76 -23.98
CA VAL A 1055 25.33 -7.45 -25.16
C VAL A 1055 24.59 -8.72 -24.73
N ASN A 1056 23.26 -8.69 -24.68
CA ASN A 1056 22.45 -9.87 -24.40
C ASN A 1056 22.30 -10.71 -25.70
N ARG A 1057 22.75 -11.97 -25.68
CA ARG A 1057 22.90 -12.87 -26.85
C ARG A 1057 21.89 -14.03 -26.80
N LYS A 1058 21.94 -14.93 -27.81
CA LYS A 1058 21.09 -16.13 -27.94
C LYS A 1058 19.56 -15.85 -27.87
N LEU A 1059 19.12 -14.65 -28.25
CA LEU A 1059 17.71 -14.23 -28.14
C LEU A 1059 16.85 -14.75 -29.30
N LYS A 1060 15.55 -14.97 -29.05
CA LYS A 1060 14.57 -15.32 -30.12
C LYS A 1060 14.42 -14.13 -31.09
N LYS A 1061 14.25 -14.41 -32.39
CA LYS A 1061 13.94 -13.41 -33.45
C LYS A 1061 12.54 -12.81 -33.20
N ASN A 1062 12.27 -11.58 -33.68
CA ASN A 1062 10.96 -10.92 -33.60
C ASN A 1062 10.28 -10.96 -32.22
N THR A 1063 11.07 -10.92 -31.14
CA THR A 1063 10.61 -11.13 -29.76
C THR A 1063 10.90 -9.90 -28.90
N GLY A 1064 9.91 -9.46 -28.11
CA GLY A 1064 10.03 -8.33 -27.20
C GLY A 1064 10.75 -8.69 -25.91
N TYR A 1065 11.76 -7.91 -25.54
CA TYR A 1065 12.50 -8.02 -24.28
C TYR A 1065 12.47 -6.70 -23.52
N LYS A 1066 12.46 -6.76 -22.19
CA LYS A 1066 12.48 -5.60 -21.28
C LYS A 1066 13.74 -5.61 -20.42
N TYR A 1067 14.30 -4.43 -20.15
CA TYR A 1067 15.59 -4.24 -19.51
C TYR A 1067 15.56 -3.10 -18.48
N GLU A 1068 16.36 -3.22 -17.42
CA GLU A 1068 16.64 -2.13 -16.46
C GLU A 1068 18.15 -2.13 -16.13
N VAL A 1069 18.79 -0.97 -16.11
CA VAL A 1069 20.19 -0.81 -15.70
C VAL A 1069 20.22 -0.05 -14.38
N ARG A 1070 20.99 -0.52 -13.40
CA ARG A 1070 21.17 0.13 -12.10
C ARG A 1070 22.65 0.44 -11.89
N ALA A 1071 23.01 1.71 -11.64
CA ALA A 1071 24.36 2.05 -11.21
C ALA A 1071 24.51 1.75 -9.72
N TYR A 1072 25.66 1.21 -9.31
CA TYR A 1072 25.99 1.00 -7.91
C TYR A 1072 27.30 1.69 -7.52
N ARG A 1073 27.45 1.96 -6.23
CA ARG A 1073 28.72 2.29 -5.56
C ARG A 1073 29.11 1.19 -4.60
N ILE A 1074 30.41 1.07 -4.32
CA ILE A 1074 30.92 0.26 -3.23
C ILE A 1074 31.07 1.18 -2.02
N ARG A 1075 30.31 0.90 -0.96
CA ARG A 1075 30.49 1.49 0.38
C ARG A 1075 30.54 0.33 1.36
N ASN A 1076 31.58 0.28 2.20
CA ASN A 1076 31.79 -0.76 3.21
C ASN A 1076 31.62 -2.18 2.61
N GLY A 1077 32.30 -2.45 1.49
CA GLY A 1077 32.18 -3.70 0.70
C GLY A 1077 30.86 -3.90 -0.08
N LYS A 1078 29.76 -3.25 0.31
CA LYS A 1078 28.42 -3.45 -0.24
C LYS A 1078 28.19 -2.65 -1.54
N LYS A 1079 27.61 -3.30 -2.54
CA LYS A 1079 27.24 -2.71 -3.85
C LYS A 1079 25.89 -1.98 -3.79
N ILE A 1080 25.86 -0.81 -3.15
CA ILE A 1080 24.66 0.02 -2.96
C ILE A 1080 24.22 0.65 -4.28
N VAL A 1081 22.96 0.50 -4.66
CA VAL A 1081 22.42 1.09 -5.90
C VAL A 1081 22.19 2.60 -5.73
N VAL A 1082 22.88 3.41 -6.53
CA VAL A 1082 22.82 4.88 -6.50
C VAL A 1082 21.92 5.49 -7.59
N GLY A 1083 21.21 4.65 -8.36
CA GLY A 1083 20.20 5.08 -9.32
C GLY A 1083 19.95 4.07 -10.43
N ARG A 1084 18.83 4.22 -11.16
CA ARG A 1084 18.38 3.26 -12.18
C ARG A 1084 17.88 3.90 -13.47
N SER A 1085 17.78 3.11 -14.53
CA SER A 1085 17.10 3.49 -15.78
C SER A 1085 15.58 3.43 -15.62
N LEU A 1086 14.83 3.96 -16.60
CA LEU A 1086 13.48 3.44 -16.87
C LEU A 1086 13.56 1.98 -17.31
N GLN A 1087 12.48 1.22 -17.16
CA GLN A 1087 12.36 -0.08 -17.83
C GLN A 1087 12.21 0.15 -19.35
N LEU A 1088 13.12 -0.40 -20.13
CA LEU A 1088 13.21 -0.20 -21.58
C LEU A 1088 12.80 -1.47 -22.31
N HIS A 1089 11.88 -1.36 -23.26
CA HIS A 1089 11.29 -2.46 -24.02
C HIS A 1089 11.74 -2.37 -25.48
N ALA A 1090 12.31 -3.45 -26.03
CA ALA A 1090 12.78 -3.50 -27.40
C ALA A 1090 12.58 -4.90 -28.01
N PHE A 1091 12.14 -4.94 -29.27
CA PHE A 1091 12.02 -6.17 -30.06
C PHE A 1091 13.34 -6.50 -30.77
N THR A 1092 13.67 -7.79 -30.90
CA THR A 1092 14.74 -8.24 -31.79
C THR A 1092 14.33 -8.07 -33.26
N LYS A 1093 15.27 -7.68 -34.13
CA LYS A 1093 14.99 -7.42 -35.56
C LYS A 1093 14.52 -8.71 -36.27
N GLY A 1094 13.71 -8.55 -37.31
CA GLY A 1094 13.27 -9.66 -38.17
C GLY A 1094 11.79 -9.66 -38.57
N SER A 1095 10.98 -8.70 -38.10
CA SER A 1095 9.62 -8.52 -38.60
C SER A 1095 9.60 -7.80 -39.97
N LYS A 1096 8.68 -8.18 -40.85
CA LYS A 1096 8.34 -7.37 -42.04
C LYS A 1096 7.57 -6.10 -41.65
N THR A 1097 6.69 -6.19 -40.65
CA THR A 1097 5.71 -5.14 -40.28
C THR A 1097 6.17 -4.22 -39.16
N TYR A 1098 6.94 -4.74 -38.18
CA TYR A 1098 7.22 -4.03 -36.93
C TYR A 1098 8.70 -3.66 -36.74
N ASP A 1099 8.95 -2.50 -36.16
CA ASP A 1099 10.29 -2.07 -35.72
C ASP A 1099 10.22 -1.27 -34.41
N ASN A 1100 11.36 -1.13 -33.74
CA ASN A 1100 11.49 -0.26 -32.58
C ASN A 1100 11.53 1.22 -33.02
N PRO A 1101 11.11 2.16 -32.15
CA PRO A 1101 11.23 3.59 -32.43
C PRO A 1101 12.65 4.05 -32.72
N ALA A 1102 12.80 4.82 -33.80
CA ALA A 1102 14.07 5.39 -34.23
C ALA A 1102 14.43 6.67 -33.45
N GLY A 1103 13.43 7.42 -32.97
CA GLY A 1103 13.66 8.68 -32.26
C GLY A 1103 12.40 9.35 -31.75
N VAL A 1104 12.56 10.60 -31.30
CA VAL A 1104 11.47 11.52 -30.95
C VAL A 1104 11.76 12.86 -31.62
N ARG A 1105 10.75 13.47 -32.25
CA ARG A 1105 10.79 14.84 -32.77
C ARG A 1105 9.95 15.73 -31.86
N ILE A 1106 10.51 16.85 -31.41
CA ILE A 1106 9.80 17.88 -30.62
C ILE A 1106 9.64 19.11 -31.50
N SER A 1107 8.50 19.80 -31.41
CA SER A 1107 8.23 21.03 -32.17
C SER A 1107 8.80 22.29 -31.50
N GLY A 1108 9.30 23.22 -32.31
CA GLY A 1108 9.96 24.45 -31.86
C GLY A 1108 11.36 24.21 -31.26
N ASN A 1109 12.02 25.30 -30.84
CA ASN A 1109 13.45 25.34 -30.48
C ASN A 1109 13.85 24.28 -29.41
N GLY A 1110 15.11 23.86 -29.37
CA GLY A 1110 15.63 22.96 -28.32
C GLY A 1110 15.75 23.59 -26.92
N LYS A 1111 15.53 24.91 -26.82
CA LYS A 1111 15.59 25.73 -25.60
C LYS A 1111 14.23 26.37 -25.31
N ARG A 1112 13.85 26.48 -24.04
CA ARG A 1112 12.67 27.18 -23.53
C ARG A 1112 13.09 28.08 -22.38
N THR A 1113 12.45 29.24 -22.26
CA THR A 1113 12.57 30.12 -21.10
C THR A 1113 11.17 30.36 -20.55
N LEU A 1114 11.02 30.29 -19.23
CA LEU A 1114 9.75 30.46 -18.52
C LEU A 1114 9.96 31.38 -17.31
N LYS A 1115 8.90 32.07 -16.89
CA LYS A 1115 8.82 32.67 -15.54
C LYS A 1115 8.32 31.63 -14.53
N VAL A 1116 8.69 31.76 -13.26
CA VAL A 1116 8.15 30.94 -12.15
C VAL A 1116 6.61 30.92 -12.20
N GLY A 1117 6.00 29.74 -11.95
CA GLY A 1117 4.55 29.54 -11.99
C GLY A 1117 3.92 29.51 -13.39
N LYS A 1118 4.68 29.81 -14.47
CA LYS A 1118 4.18 29.70 -15.86
C LYS A 1118 4.46 28.31 -16.43
N SER A 1119 3.70 27.93 -17.46
CA SER A 1119 3.72 26.59 -18.05
C SER A 1119 3.69 26.61 -19.58
N ILE A 1120 4.24 25.57 -20.21
CA ILE A 1120 4.21 25.39 -21.67
C ILE A 1120 4.07 23.92 -22.04
N LYS A 1121 3.32 23.62 -23.10
CA LYS A 1121 3.16 22.26 -23.64
C LYS A 1121 4.20 21.99 -24.73
N ILE A 1122 4.97 20.91 -24.60
CA ILE A 1122 5.82 20.41 -25.69
C ILE A 1122 5.10 19.30 -26.45
N ASN A 1123 4.91 19.49 -27.76
CA ASN A 1123 4.34 18.46 -28.62
C ASN A 1123 5.48 17.57 -29.16
N ALA A 1124 5.70 16.44 -28.48
CA ALA A 1124 6.64 15.41 -28.92
C ALA A 1124 5.91 14.36 -29.77
N LYS A 1125 6.50 13.95 -30.90
CA LYS A 1125 6.02 12.88 -31.79
C LYS A 1125 7.10 11.80 -31.90
N VAL A 1126 6.69 10.53 -31.92
CA VAL A 1126 7.60 9.39 -32.14
C VAL A 1126 8.03 9.34 -33.61
N VAL A 1127 9.31 9.05 -33.86
CA VAL A 1127 9.85 8.74 -35.18
C VAL A 1127 10.00 7.23 -35.32
N LEU A 1128 9.46 6.65 -36.38
CA LEU A 1128 9.59 5.23 -36.74
C LEU A 1128 10.37 5.09 -38.06
N SER A 1129 10.95 3.91 -38.30
CA SER A 1129 11.49 3.52 -39.61
C SER A 1129 10.40 3.60 -40.68
N LYS A 1130 10.76 4.00 -41.91
CA LYS A 1130 9.80 4.08 -43.05
C LYS A 1130 9.05 2.76 -43.20
N ASP A 1131 7.72 2.85 -43.36
CA ASP A 1131 6.81 1.73 -43.59
C ASP A 1131 6.80 0.67 -42.46
N LYS A 1132 7.16 1.05 -41.22
CA LYS A 1132 7.11 0.18 -40.02
C LYS A 1132 6.17 0.72 -38.94
N LYS A 1133 5.48 -0.21 -38.27
CA LYS A 1133 4.66 0.06 -37.07
C LYS A 1133 5.44 -0.33 -35.81
N CYS A 1134 5.11 0.22 -34.64
CA CYS A 1134 5.70 -0.20 -33.36
C CYS A 1134 4.67 -0.95 -32.51
N ARG A 1135 5.05 -2.11 -31.93
CA ARG A 1135 4.27 -2.79 -30.88
C ARG A 1135 4.61 -2.16 -29.53
N TRP A 1136 3.63 -1.53 -28.90
CA TRP A 1136 3.82 -0.76 -27.67
C TRP A 1136 3.56 -1.60 -26.43
N HIS A 1137 4.52 -1.63 -25.50
CA HIS A 1137 4.39 -2.24 -24.17
C HIS A 1137 4.38 -1.20 -23.03
N THR A 1138 4.57 0.08 -23.36
CA THR A 1138 4.47 1.23 -22.45
C THR A 1138 3.82 2.41 -23.19
N ALA A 1139 3.53 3.50 -22.48
CA ALA A 1139 3.18 4.77 -23.11
C ALA A 1139 4.17 5.15 -24.23
N LYS A 1140 3.65 5.67 -25.35
CA LYS A 1140 4.42 5.96 -26.59
C LYS A 1140 5.61 6.90 -26.34
N ILE A 1141 5.40 7.87 -25.46
CA ILE A 1141 6.40 8.80 -24.93
C ILE A 1141 6.21 8.86 -23.41
N ARG A 1142 7.33 8.83 -22.67
CA ARG A 1142 7.43 9.01 -21.23
C ARG A 1142 8.34 10.21 -20.97
N TYR A 1143 7.98 11.05 -20.01
CA TYR A 1143 8.75 12.27 -19.70
C TYR A 1143 9.56 12.12 -18.41
N LEU A 1144 10.77 12.67 -18.38
CA LEU A 1144 11.61 12.83 -17.19
C LEU A 1144 12.16 14.26 -17.13
N VAL A 1145 12.65 14.67 -15.95
CA VAL A 1145 13.31 15.96 -15.72
C VAL A 1145 14.66 15.71 -15.04
N SER A 1146 15.69 16.51 -15.34
CA SER A 1146 16.97 16.45 -14.62
C SER A 1146 16.89 16.99 -13.18
N ASP A 1147 16.06 18.02 -12.97
CA ASP A 1147 15.82 18.64 -11.67
C ASP A 1147 14.31 18.90 -11.51
N THR A 1148 13.70 18.22 -10.54
CA THR A 1148 12.27 18.30 -10.23
C THR A 1148 11.89 19.42 -9.27
N LYS A 1149 12.87 20.14 -8.69
CA LYS A 1149 12.68 21.39 -7.95
C LYS A 1149 12.46 22.55 -8.92
N VAL A 1150 13.27 22.64 -10.00
CA VAL A 1150 13.21 23.72 -11.00
C VAL A 1150 11.98 23.62 -11.92
N VAL A 1151 11.67 22.44 -12.47
CA VAL A 1151 10.44 22.22 -13.26
C VAL A 1151 9.78 20.86 -12.98
N SER A 1152 8.48 20.74 -13.25
CA SER A 1152 7.82 19.44 -13.46
C SER A 1152 7.31 19.29 -14.90
N VAL A 1153 6.98 18.07 -15.30
CA VAL A 1153 6.40 17.75 -16.61
C VAL A 1153 5.29 16.72 -16.47
N SER A 1154 4.14 16.96 -17.10
CA SER A 1154 3.01 16.02 -17.09
C SER A 1154 3.19 14.88 -18.10
N THR A 1155 2.41 13.80 -17.93
CA THR A 1155 2.32 12.69 -18.90
C THR A 1155 1.90 13.14 -20.30
N LYS A 1156 1.16 14.25 -20.41
CA LYS A 1156 0.75 14.91 -21.67
C LYS A 1156 1.75 15.97 -22.17
N GLY A 1157 2.94 16.09 -21.57
CA GLY A 1157 4.01 16.99 -22.02
C GLY A 1157 3.87 18.46 -21.62
N LYS A 1158 3.04 18.79 -20.62
CA LYS A 1158 2.95 20.16 -20.06
C LYS A 1158 4.06 20.36 -19.02
N ILE A 1159 5.03 21.21 -19.32
CA ILE A 1159 6.12 21.63 -18.45
C ILE A 1159 5.61 22.78 -17.56
N MET A 1160 5.90 22.75 -16.27
CA MET A 1160 5.59 23.80 -15.29
C MET A 1160 6.87 24.30 -14.63
N ALA A 1161 7.09 25.62 -14.63
CA ALA A 1161 8.18 26.26 -13.92
C ALA A 1161 7.85 26.41 -12.42
N LYS A 1162 8.77 25.98 -11.55
CA LYS A 1162 8.57 25.96 -10.08
C LYS A 1162 9.50 26.91 -9.33
N SER A 1163 10.79 26.91 -9.66
CA SER A 1163 11.81 27.78 -9.06
C SER A 1163 12.78 28.24 -10.14
N VAL A 1164 13.48 29.35 -9.90
CA VAL A 1164 14.60 29.81 -10.75
C VAL A 1164 15.64 28.70 -10.89
N GLY A 1165 16.25 28.57 -12.07
CA GLY A 1165 17.29 27.58 -12.35
C GLY A 1165 17.24 27.05 -13.79
N GLU A 1166 18.01 26.00 -14.07
CA GLU A 1166 18.01 25.31 -15.36
C GLU A 1166 17.71 23.80 -15.19
N ALA A 1167 16.82 23.28 -16.03
CA ALA A 1167 16.47 21.86 -16.06
C ALA A 1167 16.39 21.34 -17.50
N THR A 1168 16.68 20.06 -17.70
CA THR A 1168 16.45 19.36 -18.97
C THR A 1168 15.24 18.45 -18.86
N VAL A 1169 14.25 18.65 -19.74
CA VAL A 1169 13.11 17.74 -19.90
C VAL A 1169 13.41 16.76 -21.01
N TYR A 1170 13.28 15.46 -20.71
CA TYR A 1170 13.53 14.35 -21.64
C TYR A 1170 12.19 13.76 -22.09
N ALA A 1171 12.02 13.51 -23.39
CA ALA A 1171 10.89 12.81 -23.97
C ALA A 1171 11.40 11.48 -24.54
N ILE A 1172 10.97 10.34 -23.98
CA ILE A 1172 11.63 9.03 -24.11
C ILE A 1172 10.63 7.96 -24.58
N THR A 1173 10.97 7.19 -25.60
CA THR A 1173 10.16 6.07 -26.12
C THR A 1173 10.26 4.82 -25.23
N GLN A 1174 9.63 3.71 -25.64
CA GLN A 1174 9.77 2.44 -24.95
C GLN A 1174 11.20 1.87 -24.98
N ASN A 1175 11.93 2.01 -26.09
CA ASN A 1175 13.29 1.45 -26.29
C ASN A 1175 14.44 2.36 -25.86
N GLY A 1176 14.15 3.50 -25.22
CA GLY A 1176 15.17 4.45 -24.76
C GLY A 1176 15.62 5.49 -25.79
N ALA A 1177 15.03 5.50 -26.99
CA ALA A 1177 15.21 6.60 -27.94
C ALA A 1177 14.55 7.88 -27.40
N MET A 1178 15.20 9.03 -27.54
CA MET A 1178 14.78 10.24 -26.84
C MET A 1178 15.09 11.54 -27.57
N ALA A 1179 14.34 12.58 -27.22
CA ALA A 1179 14.70 13.98 -27.43
C ALA A 1179 14.73 14.71 -26.07
N LYS A 1180 15.39 15.88 -26.03
CA LYS A 1180 15.60 16.66 -24.81
C LYS A 1180 15.43 18.15 -25.09
N VAL A 1181 14.84 18.87 -24.14
CA VAL A 1181 14.59 20.32 -24.17
C VAL A 1181 15.24 20.95 -22.95
N LYS A 1182 16.11 21.94 -23.14
CA LYS A 1182 16.64 22.74 -22.02
C LYS A 1182 15.61 23.80 -21.64
N VAL A 1183 15.24 23.86 -20.37
CA VAL A 1183 14.30 24.83 -19.80
C VAL A 1183 15.07 25.71 -18.82
N ILE A 1184 15.02 27.02 -19.01
CA ILE A 1184 15.53 28.02 -18.08
C ILE A 1184 14.33 28.66 -17.40
N VAL A 1185 14.31 28.67 -16.07
CA VAL A 1185 13.32 29.39 -15.27
C VAL A 1185 13.96 30.66 -14.71
N ARG A 1186 13.25 31.78 -14.85
CA ARG A 1186 13.57 33.10 -14.31
C ARG A 1186 12.38 33.62 -13.50
N ASN A 1187 12.53 34.76 -12.83
CA ASN A 1187 11.40 35.53 -12.29
C ASN A 1187 10.66 36.27 -13.40
#